data_AF-A0A9X2CTL1-F1
#
_entry.id   AF-A0A9X2CTL1-F1
#
_cell.length_a   1.000
_cell.length_b   1.000
_cell.length_c   1.000
_cell.angle_alpha   90.00
_cell.angle_beta   90.00
_cell.angle_gamma   90.00
#
_symmetry.space_group_name_H-M   'P 1'
#
loop_
_entity.id
_entity.type
_entity.pdbx_description
1 polymer ?
#
loop_
_entity_poly.entity_id
_entity_poly.type
_entity_poly.pdbx_seq_one_letter_code
_entity_poly.pdbx_strand_id
1 'polypeptide(L)'
;MGRSRLKKWIVVCSILLLAACRSVASSEEIQDKLALGAKYLLEENYEEAILAYEELIKIDQNVTEAYKGISRAYALKGDFTQSEDILHKGIEAVDQDHELRNQLAEVFKVQEKYEEAKQVYITLIETDHDRSAYQGLADLYVKQDDIEGLVSFFEDEENFGGDHAARYVTLADIHMNVGDVEQARKYSKQALEFNPNNNEVFTSIDAAYGGMWWELVSEGESLLDRNDDQLGNLLRLYGLYKLEYFDELIEIFENVEGIENKMVRSITALAYQYTDQPEKAKEMIESLDLDEGDHLLLLNKLIAYYEAVENVEKAIEIAEDVLLKKPHVYSVYLHLYGLTGDELYYQQLVSRYQIDQLLLVELPVINQESMSAIYPEWELLESHEIDFGYSTYAVVGLRKGNHENPIENSVKLAVVKYDYVGNRWVQEWGSNEFESIYFNQEFLFVKEEETKTHAVMKTNGDRFYFDFRYDQVTVTETPRSSLTYSEAEEVFFKVNETGEVVAAEGEVIRIEVGDSVAFVPADQHTKTLFDNGTVQSFYGNTTATSLSDLFHFKYINTIRFPHAGIYYVVLDESTDMASAFEPTFIIEVGDQTNLEGEWTRPGEHTRGILDIHQVDSESFSFEFHVSNGANVGYLDGIAQINGDHAVYVDQEGCRIDFSLLGESIDVESSQECLMYAGLGAYFFGEYFRNPVEATTNLVELGVFPSEELDALFMSLVGEDYQLYVERMHLVYPDGENLDNFNATVVSGGVRGLFTLMEAIIMYDDEGQFWSAVLAEEGVIYHTNDLAYQGQLPETINEWRGRFSDAPVIHRN
;
A
#
# COMPACT_ATOMS: atom_id res chain seq x y z
N MET A 1 12.89 -70.92 -35.59
CA MET A 1 11.76 -69.97 -35.57
C MET A 1 12.05 -68.61 -34.91
N GLY A 2 13.19 -68.39 -34.22
CA GLY A 2 13.44 -67.11 -33.51
C GLY A 2 13.94 -65.91 -34.36
N ARG A 3 14.67 -66.14 -35.45
CA ARG A 3 15.29 -65.05 -36.23
C ARG A 3 14.32 -64.20 -37.07
N SER A 4 13.14 -64.70 -37.45
CA SER A 4 12.17 -63.89 -38.23
C SER A 4 11.25 -63.03 -37.34
N ARG A 5 11.02 -63.43 -36.09
CA ARG A 5 10.27 -62.61 -35.11
C ARG A 5 11.10 -61.41 -34.63
N LEU A 6 12.40 -61.60 -34.37
CA LEU A 6 13.30 -60.52 -33.98
C LEU A 6 13.43 -59.43 -35.08
N LYS A 7 13.51 -59.83 -36.35
CA LYS A 7 13.51 -58.88 -37.48
C LYS A 7 12.20 -58.10 -37.60
N LYS A 8 11.05 -58.71 -37.30
CA LYS A 8 9.75 -58.01 -37.29
C LYS A 8 9.66 -56.99 -36.15
N TRP A 9 10.15 -57.33 -34.95
CA TRP A 9 10.19 -56.40 -33.82
C TRP A 9 11.16 -55.24 -34.03
N ILE A 10 12.34 -55.49 -34.62
CA ILE A 10 13.28 -54.41 -34.98
C ILE A 10 12.63 -53.48 -36.01
N VAL A 11 11.96 -54.01 -37.04
CA VAL A 11 11.28 -53.16 -38.04
C VAL A 11 10.13 -52.37 -37.41
N VAL A 12 9.33 -52.94 -36.51
CA VAL A 12 8.25 -52.23 -35.81
C VAL A 12 8.80 -51.15 -34.88
N CYS A 13 9.84 -51.45 -34.08
CA CYS A 13 10.51 -50.46 -33.23
C CYS A 13 11.21 -49.37 -34.05
N SER A 14 11.81 -49.70 -35.20
CA SER A 14 12.40 -48.72 -36.12
C SER A 14 11.34 -47.84 -36.78
N ILE A 15 10.15 -48.38 -37.12
CA ILE A 15 9.03 -47.59 -37.66
C ILE A 15 8.46 -46.67 -36.57
N LEU A 16 8.34 -47.14 -35.33
CA LEU A 16 7.89 -46.32 -34.19
C LEU A 16 8.91 -45.23 -33.81
N LEU A 17 10.21 -45.54 -33.84
CA LEU A 17 11.29 -44.56 -33.67
C LEU A 17 11.35 -43.57 -34.83
N LEU A 18 11.12 -43.98 -36.07
CA LEU A 18 11.06 -43.09 -37.23
C LEU A 18 9.81 -42.22 -37.24
N ALA A 19 8.68 -42.72 -36.73
CA ALA A 19 7.45 -41.95 -36.55
C ALA A 19 7.60 -40.91 -35.42
N ALA A 20 8.17 -41.31 -34.27
CA ALA A 20 8.47 -40.41 -33.16
C ALA A 20 9.55 -39.37 -33.53
N CYS A 21 10.57 -39.75 -34.30
CA CYS A 21 11.60 -38.83 -34.78
C CYS A 21 11.07 -37.87 -35.86
N ARG A 22 10.08 -38.30 -36.67
CA ARG A 22 9.36 -37.41 -37.59
C ARG A 22 8.43 -36.44 -36.87
N SER A 23 7.72 -36.87 -35.83
CA SER A 23 6.80 -36.00 -35.08
C SER A 23 7.54 -34.93 -34.27
N VAL A 24 8.72 -35.26 -33.73
CA VAL A 24 9.59 -34.30 -33.03
C VAL A 24 10.26 -33.33 -34.02
N ALA A 25 10.72 -33.82 -35.18
CA ALA A 25 11.29 -32.95 -36.21
C ALA A 25 10.25 -31.99 -36.82
N SER A 26 8.99 -32.41 -36.95
CA SER A 26 7.92 -31.52 -37.41
C SER A 26 7.50 -30.47 -36.38
N SER A 27 7.56 -30.77 -35.07
CA SER A 27 7.23 -29.78 -34.05
C SER A 27 8.28 -28.67 -33.94
N GLU A 28 9.57 -29.01 -34.07
CA GLU A 28 10.67 -28.04 -34.10
C GLU A 28 10.58 -27.15 -35.35
N GLU A 29 10.31 -27.74 -36.52
CA GLU A 29 10.11 -26.99 -37.77
C GLU A 29 8.89 -26.05 -37.71
N ILE A 30 7.80 -26.43 -37.03
CA ILE A 30 6.63 -25.56 -36.82
C ILE A 30 6.98 -24.37 -35.92
N GLN A 31 7.68 -24.61 -34.79
CA GLN A 31 8.06 -23.56 -33.86
C GLN A 31 9.03 -22.55 -34.47
N ASP A 32 10.05 -23.01 -35.18
CA ASP A 32 11.01 -22.14 -35.88
C ASP A 32 10.31 -21.21 -36.89
N LYS A 33 9.33 -21.74 -37.62
CA LYS A 33 8.57 -20.96 -38.60
C LYS A 33 7.56 -20.01 -37.97
N LEU A 34 6.96 -20.38 -36.83
CA LEU A 34 6.10 -19.47 -36.05
C LEU A 34 6.91 -18.27 -35.55
N ALA A 35 8.09 -18.52 -34.99
CA ALA A 35 9.00 -17.47 -34.54
C ALA A 35 9.46 -16.58 -35.70
N LEU A 36 9.76 -17.17 -36.87
CA LEU A 36 10.13 -16.43 -38.07
C LEU A 36 8.99 -15.53 -38.58
N GLY A 37 7.75 -16.05 -38.63
CA GLY A 37 6.58 -15.27 -39.00
C GLY A 37 6.32 -14.10 -38.05
N ALA A 38 6.45 -14.35 -36.73
CA ALA A 38 6.26 -13.32 -35.71
C ALA A 38 7.34 -12.23 -35.80
N LYS A 39 8.59 -12.62 -36.06
CA LYS A 39 9.68 -11.68 -36.32
C LYS A 39 9.38 -10.78 -37.51
N TYR A 40 8.91 -11.34 -38.63
CA TYR A 40 8.57 -10.52 -39.80
C TYR A 40 7.40 -9.57 -39.54
N LEU A 41 6.42 -9.96 -38.73
CA LEU A 41 5.36 -9.04 -38.29
C LEU A 41 5.92 -7.85 -37.49
N LEU A 42 6.87 -8.08 -36.58
CA LEU A 42 7.52 -7.04 -35.78
C LEU A 42 8.38 -6.10 -36.65
N GLU A 43 9.01 -6.63 -37.69
CA GLU A 43 9.80 -5.86 -38.65
C GLU A 43 8.92 -5.15 -39.72
N GLU A 44 7.59 -5.23 -39.60
CA GLU A 44 6.60 -4.72 -40.58
C GLU A 44 6.74 -5.32 -41.99
N ASN A 45 7.47 -6.43 -42.13
CA ASN A 45 7.65 -7.19 -43.35
C ASN A 45 6.46 -8.15 -43.55
N TYR A 46 5.29 -7.57 -43.79
CA TYR A 46 4.02 -8.30 -43.74
C TYR A 46 3.90 -9.37 -44.84
N GLU A 47 4.43 -9.14 -46.04
CA GLU A 47 4.45 -10.12 -47.12
C GLU A 47 5.28 -11.36 -46.75
N GLU A 48 6.47 -11.16 -46.18
CA GLU A 48 7.34 -12.23 -45.72
C GLU A 48 6.72 -12.99 -44.53
N ALA A 49 6.03 -12.28 -43.63
CA ALA A 49 5.26 -12.90 -42.55
C ALA A 49 4.16 -13.81 -43.09
N ILE A 50 3.36 -13.33 -44.05
CA ILE A 50 2.30 -14.11 -44.69
C ILE A 50 2.88 -15.37 -45.33
N LEU A 51 3.99 -15.26 -46.06
CA LEU A 51 4.63 -16.42 -46.69
C LEU A 51 5.13 -17.44 -45.66
N ALA A 52 5.73 -16.99 -44.56
CA ALA A 52 6.20 -17.87 -43.50
C ALA A 52 5.04 -18.65 -42.84
N TYR A 53 3.93 -17.98 -42.55
CA TYR A 53 2.73 -18.62 -41.99
C TYR A 53 1.98 -19.49 -43.02
N GLU A 54 1.95 -19.12 -44.30
CA GLU A 54 1.38 -19.98 -45.35
C GLU A 54 2.14 -21.30 -45.52
N GLU A 55 3.47 -21.29 -45.30
CA GLU A 55 4.24 -22.51 -45.26
C GLU A 55 3.86 -23.41 -44.09
N LEU A 56 3.49 -22.84 -42.93
CA LEU A 56 2.99 -23.60 -41.79
C LEU A 56 1.67 -24.30 -42.11
N ILE A 57 0.72 -23.60 -42.74
CA ILE A 57 -0.57 -24.19 -43.14
C ILE A 57 -0.38 -25.35 -44.14
N LYS A 58 0.68 -25.31 -44.96
CA LYS A 58 1.03 -26.42 -45.88
C LYS A 58 1.63 -27.62 -45.15
N ILE A 59 2.32 -27.39 -44.04
CA ILE A 59 2.90 -28.44 -43.20
C ILE A 59 1.80 -29.09 -42.36
N ASP A 60 0.99 -28.28 -41.69
CA ASP A 60 -0.13 -28.71 -40.87
C ASP A 60 -1.25 -27.65 -40.93
N GLN A 61 -2.44 -28.08 -41.33
CA GLN A 61 -3.61 -27.22 -41.48
C GLN A 61 -4.28 -26.87 -40.14
N ASN A 62 -3.87 -27.51 -39.04
CA ASN A 62 -4.42 -27.30 -37.71
C ASN A 62 -3.63 -26.29 -36.86
N VAL A 63 -2.67 -25.57 -37.46
CA VAL A 63 -1.85 -24.58 -36.74
C VAL A 63 -2.62 -23.25 -36.67
N THR A 64 -3.36 -23.06 -35.57
CA THR A 64 -4.17 -21.88 -35.26
C THR A 64 -3.38 -20.57 -35.39
N GLU A 65 -2.16 -20.53 -34.85
CA GLU A 65 -1.28 -19.36 -34.86
C GLU A 65 -0.89 -18.93 -36.28
N ALA A 66 -0.86 -19.85 -37.24
CA ALA A 66 -0.56 -19.51 -38.62
C ALA A 66 -1.69 -18.68 -39.26
N TYR A 67 -2.95 -19.06 -39.04
CA TYR A 67 -4.09 -18.27 -39.53
C TYR A 67 -4.19 -16.93 -38.81
N LYS A 68 -3.97 -16.88 -37.48
CA LYS A 68 -3.91 -15.63 -36.70
C LYS A 68 -2.80 -14.71 -37.22
N GLY A 69 -1.61 -15.26 -37.47
CA GLY A 69 -0.45 -14.54 -37.98
C GLY A 69 -0.70 -13.92 -39.36
N ILE A 70 -1.28 -14.68 -40.30
CA ILE A 70 -1.65 -14.16 -41.64
C ILE A 70 -2.74 -13.09 -41.51
N SER A 71 -3.76 -13.33 -40.70
CA SER A 71 -4.83 -12.37 -40.47
C SER A 71 -4.30 -11.05 -39.92
N ARG A 72 -3.44 -11.11 -38.91
CA ARG A 72 -2.78 -9.95 -38.32
C ARG A 72 -1.92 -9.20 -39.34
N ALA A 73 -1.16 -9.91 -40.18
CA ALA A 73 -0.39 -9.30 -41.26
C ALA A 73 -1.29 -8.53 -42.23
N TYR A 74 -2.41 -9.12 -42.67
CA TYR A 74 -3.37 -8.44 -43.53
C TYR A 74 -4.06 -7.25 -42.85
N ALA A 75 -4.45 -7.38 -41.59
CA ALA A 75 -5.06 -6.30 -40.82
C ALA A 75 -4.09 -5.11 -40.63
N LEU A 76 -2.82 -5.37 -40.33
CA LEU A 76 -1.79 -4.32 -40.21
C LEU A 76 -1.51 -3.60 -41.53
N LYS A 77 -1.67 -4.29 -42.67
CA LYS A 77 -1.65 -3.67 -44.01
C LYS A 77 -2.91 -2.88 -44.35
N GLY A 78 -3.96 -2.96 -43.52
CA GLY A 78 -5.28 -2.40 -43.77
C GLY A 78 -6.13 -3.23 -44.76
N ASP A 79 -5.70 -4.43 -45.15
CA ASP A 79 -6.47 -5.35 -46.01
C ASP A 79 -7.35 -6.27 -45.16
N PHE A 80 -8.36 -5.67 -44.55
CA PHE A 80 -9.27 -6.40 -43.67
C PHE A 80 -10.08 -7.48 -44.39
N THR A 81 -10.30 -7.36 -45.71
CA THR A 81 -11.03 -8.37 -46.48
C THR A 81 -10.24 -9.68 -46.58
N GLN A 82 -8.93 -9.62 -46.81
CA GLN A 82 -8.08 -10.82 -46.79
C GLN A 82 -7.91 -11.37 -45.37
N SER A 83 -7.88 -10.50 -44.37
CA SER A 83 -7.87 -10.87 -42.95
C SER A 83 -9.14 -11.65 -42.54
N GLU A 84 -10.33 -11.20 -42.95
CA GLU A 84 -11.59 -11.93 -42.76
C GLU A 84 -11.58 -13.29 -43.47
N ASP A 85 -11.17 -13.35 -44.75
CA ASP A 85 -11.17 -14.58 -45.55
C ASP A 85 -10.23 -15.66 -44.97
N ILE A 86 -9.04 -15.26 -44.49
CA ILE A 86 -8.12 -16.24 -43.89
C ILE A 86 -8.62 -16.75 -42.53
N LEU A 87 -9.29 -15.91 -41.74
CA LEU A 87 -9.88 -16.34 -40.47
C LEU A 87 -11.04 -17.29 -40.69
N HIS A 88 -11.93 -17.03 -41.66
CA HIS A 88 -12.99 -17.97 -42.03
C HIS A 88 -12.43 -19.32 -42.49
N LYS A 89 -11.37 -19.31 -43.32
CA LYS A 89 -10.67 -20.54 -43.70
C LYS A 89 -10.08 -21.28 -42.51
N GLY A 90 -9.49 -20.56 -41.57
CA GLY A 90 -8.97 -21.14 -40.33
C GLY A 90 -10.07 -21.80 -39.49
N ILE A 91 -11.20 -21.10 -39.29
CA ILE A 91 -12.35 -21.60 -38.51
C ILE A 91 -12.97 -22.85 -39.18
N GLU A 92 -12.96 -22.93 -40.51
CA GLU A 92 -13.40 -24.14 -41.24
C GLU A 92 -12.40 -25.30 -41.14
N ALA A 93 -11.10 -25.00 -41.04
CA ALA A 93 -10.03 -26.00 -41.02
C ALA A 93 -9.79 -26.56 -39.61
N VAL A 94 -9.85 -25.71 -38.59
CA VAL A 94 -9.62 -26.02 -37.18
C VAL A 94 -10.96 -26.04 -36.46
N ASP A 95 -11.55 -27.23 -36.34
CA ASP A 95 -12.89 -27.38 -35.77
C ASP A 95 -12.95 -26.82 -34.34
N GLN A 96 -13.97 -26.00 -34.07
CA GLN A 96 -14.23 -25.35 -32.78
C GLN A 96 -13.08 -24.52 -32.17
N ASP A 97 -12.22 -23.91 -33.01
CA ASP A 97 -11.17 -23.02 -32.48
C ASP A 97 -11.73 -21.64 -32.08
N HIS A 98 -11.77 -21.39 -30.77
CA HIS A 98 -12.29 -20.16 -30.17
C HIS A 98 -11.37 -18.96 -30.43
N GLU A 99 -10.06 -19.18 -30.51
CA GLU A 99 -9.08 -18.11 -30.72
C GLU A 99 -9.22 -17.46 -32.10
N LEU A 100 -9.52 -18.25 -33.14
CA LEU A 100 -9.76 -17.73 -34.49
C LEU A 100 -11.05 -16.92 -34.58
N ARG A 101 -12.10 -17.34 -33.86
CA ARG A 101 -13.35 -16.57 -33.77
C ARG A 101 -13.14 -15.27 -33.00
N ASN A 102 -12.37 -15.29 -31.92
CA ASN A 102 -12.04 -14.08 -31.16
C ASN A 102 -11.24 -13.09 -32.03
N GLN A 103 -10.25 -13.59 -32.78
CA GLN A 103 -9.51 -12.76 -33.74
C GLN A 103 -10.40 -12.17 -34.84
N LEU A 104 -11.45 -12.87 -35.27
CA LEU A 104 -12.44 -12.38 -36.23
C LEU A 104 -13.31 -11.25 -35.64
N ALA A 105 -13.73 -11.39 -34.38
CA ALA A 105 -14.46 -10.34 -33.68
C ALA A 105 -13.61 -9.05 -33.56
N GLU A 106 -12.32 -9.18 -33.23
CA GLU A 106 -11.38 -8.05 -33.19
C GLU A 106 -11.24 -7.34 -34.55
N VAL A 107 -11.17 -8.10 -35.65
CA VAL A 107 -11.13 -7.53 -37.01
C VAL A 107 -12.42 -6.76 -37.32
N PHE A 108 -13.59 -7.33 -37.00
CA PHE A 108 -14.86 -6.62 -37.17
C PHE A 108 -14.95 -5.35 -36.30
N LYS A 109 -14.44 -5.38 -35.07
CA LYS A 109 -14.39 -4.22 -34.16
C LYS A 109 -13.53 -3.07 -34.74
N VAL A 110 -12.38 -3.39 -35.33
CA VAL A 110 -11.51 -2.40 -36.01
C VAL A 110 -12.18 -1.84 -37.27
N GLN A 111 -12.96 -2.63 -37.98
CA GLN A 111 -13.75 -2.20 -39.13
C GLN A 111 -15.04 -1.44 -38.78
N GLU A 112 -15.34 -1.26 -37.49
CA GLU A 112 -16.61 -0.69 -37.01
C GLU A 112 -17.86 -1.49 -37.41
N LYS A 113 -17.68 -2.78 -37.75
CA LYS A 113 -18.76 -3.75 -38.01
C LYS A 113 -19.26 -4.35 -36.68
N TYR A 114 -19.86 -3.50 -35.85
CA TYR A 114 -20.15 -3.85 -34.46
C TYR A 114 -21.19 -4.96 -34.31
N GLU A 115 -22.22 -5.00 -35.16
CA GLU A 115 -23.24 -6.06 -35.11
C GLU A 115 -22.66 -7.44 -35.46
N GLU A 116 -21.75 -7.49 -36.44
CA GLU A 116 -21.03 -8.72 -36.78
C GLU A 116 -20.10 -9.16 -35.65
N ALA A 117 -19.34 -8.24 -35.05
CA ALA A 117 -18.49 -8.53 -33.88
C ALA A 117 -19.32 -9.07 -32.71
N LYS A 118 -20.46 -8.42 -32.41
CA LYS A 118 -21.42 -8.82 -31.37
C LYS A 118 -21.88 -10.26 -31.56
N GLN A 119 -22.28 -10.63 -32.76
CA GLN A 119 -22.76 -11.98 -33.06
C GLN A 119 -21.66 -13.04 -32.86
N VAL A 120 -20.41 -12.69 -33.17
CA VAL A 120 -19.25 -13.58 -32.93
C VAL A 120 -19.01 -13.77 -31.44
N TYR A 121 -19.00 -12.69 -30.64
CA TYR A 121 -18.86 -12.81 -29.18
C TYR A 121 -20.02 -13.59 -28.53
N ILE A 122 -21.26 -13.37 -28.97
CA ILE A 122 -22.41 -14.15 -28.48
C ILE A 122 -22.21 -15.64 -28.79
N THR A 123 -21.73 -15.98 -29.99
CA THR A 123 -21.44 -17.38 -30.34
C THR A 123 -20.32 -17.95 -29.47
N LEU A 124 -19.26 -17.18 -29.23
CA LEU A 124 -18.16 -17.56 -28.35
C LEU A 124 -18.63 -17.80 -26.89
N ILE A 125 -19.60 -17.03 -26.42
CA ILE A 125 -20.20 -17.20 -25.10
C ILE A 125 -21.06 -18.47 -25.03
N GLU A 126 -21.92 -18.67 -26.02
CA GLU A 126 -22.96 -19.71 -26.01
C GLU A 126 -22.45 -21.10 -26.39
N THR A 127 -21.59 -21.22 -27.41
CA THR A 127 -21.18 -22.52 -27.96
C THR A 127 -19.82 -22.97 -27.48
N ASP A 128 -18.97 -22.01 -27.19
CA ASP A 128 -17.54 -22.19 -26.99
C ASP A 128 -17.15 -21.99 -25.52
N HIS A 129 -18.06 -21.42 -24.73
CA HIS A 129 -17.88 -21.10 -23.32
C HIS A 129 -16.59 -20.30 -23.07
N ASP A 130 -16.21 -19.45 -24.04
CA ASP A 130 -15.03 -18.61 -23.95
C ASP A 130 -15.32 -17.41 -23.03
N ARG A 131 -14.69 -17.42 -21.85
CA ARG A 131 -14.84 -16.36 -20.85
C ARG A 131 -14.34 -15.00 -21.34
N SER A 132 -13.34 -14.96 -22.22
CA SER A 132 -12.80 -13.70 -22.76
C SER A 132 -13.80 -12.96 -23.65
N ALA A 133 -14.77 -13.67 -24.23
CA ALA A 133 -15.80 -13.08 -25.08
C ALA A 133 -16.81 -12.20 -24.33
N TYR A 134 -16.97 -12.38 -23.02
CA TYR A 134 -17.81 -11.51 -22.20
C TYR A 134 -17.26 -10.09 -22.17
N GLN A 135 -15.95 -9.96 -21.93
CA GLN A 135 -15.27 -8.66 -21.95
C GLN A 135 -15.30 -8.04 -23.34
N GLY A 136 -15.05 -8.83 -24.40
CA GLY A 136 -15.14 -8.34 -25.78
C GLY A 136 -16.52 -7.82 -26.15
N LEU A 137 -17.59 -8.47 -25.68
CA LEU A 137 -18.96 -8.01 -25.84
C LEU A 137 -19.21 -6.73 -25.03
N ALA A 138 -18.77 -6.69 -23.78
CA ALA A 138 -18.88 -5.52 -22.92
C ALA A 138 -18.22 -4.27 -23.52
N ASP A 139 -16.96 -4.39 -23.95
CA ASP A 139 -16.19 -3.31 -24.57
C ASP A 139 -16.91 -2.75 -25.80
N LEU A 140 -17.60 -3.60 -26.56
CA LEU A 140 -18.39 -3.19 -27.71
C LEU A 140 -19.56 -2.29 -27.31
N TYR A 141 -20.34 -2.70 -26.30
CA TYR A 141 -21.48 -1.92 -25.80
C TYR A 141 -21.03 -0.62 -25.12
N VAL A 142 -19.93 -0.65 -24.36
CA VAL A 142 -19.30 0.56 -23.79
C VAL A 142 -18.90 1.52 -24.91
N LYS A 143 -18.27 1.04 -25.99
CA LYS A 143 -17.91 1.86 -27.15
C LYS A 143 -19.11 2.44 -27.88
N GLN A 144 -20.26 1.77 -27.82
CA GLN A 144 -21.54 2.22 -28.39
C GLN A 144 -22.36 3.11 -27.44
N ASP A 145 -21.90 3.32 -26.20
CA ASP A 145 -22.63 4.02 -25.13
C ASP A 145 -24.00 3.37 -24.82
N ASP A 146 -24.08 2.04 -24.91
CA ASP A 146 -25.31 1.25 -24.72
C ASP A 146 -25.15 0.21 -23.58
N ILE A 147 -24.81 0.70 -22.38
CA ILE A 147 -24.67 -0.16 -21.19
C ILE A 147 -26.01 -0.79 -20.80
N GLU A 148 -27.11 -0.05 -20.94
CA GLU A 148 -28.46 -0.57 -20.67
C GLU A 148 -28.82 -1.75 -21.59
N GLY A 149 -28.43 -1.69 -22.87
CA GLY A 149 -28.59 -2.80 -23.82
C GLY A 149 -27.79 -4.04 -23.42
N LEU A 150 -26.58 -3.86 -22.90
CA LEU A 150 -25.78 -4.96 -22.37
C LEU A 150 -26.41 -5.57 -21.12
N VAL A 151 -26.85 -4.75 -20.16
CA VAL A 151 -27.56 -5.20 -18.96
C VAL A 151 -28.79 -5.99 -19.36
N SER A 152 -29.61 -5.47 -20.28
CA SER A 152 -30.80 -6.17 -20.78
C SER A 152 -30.46 -7.49 -21.47
N PHE A 153 -29.32 -7.58 -22.17
CA PHE A 153 -28.89 -8.82 -22.80
C PHE A 153 -28.44 -9.87 -21.76
N PHE A 154 -27.66 -9.45 -20.76
CA PHE A 154 -27.18 -10.34 -19.71
C PHE A 154 -28.28 -10.72 -18.69
N GLU A 155 -29.28 -9.88 -18.46
CA GLU A 155 -30.41 -10.17 -17.57
C GLU A 155 -31.53 -11.00 -18.24
N ASP A 156 -31.46 -11.26 -19.55
CA ASP A 156 -32.42 -12.12 -20.26
C ASP A 156 -32.17 -13.60 -19.95
N GLU A 157 -32.68 -14.06 -18.81
CA GLU A 157 -32.54 -15.44 -18.33
C GLU A 157 -33.14 -16.50 -19.26
N GLU A 158 -34.12 -16.15 -20.10
CA GLU A 158 -34.73 -17.12 -21.01
C GLU A 158 -33.84 -17.41 -22.23
N ASN A 159 -33.00 -16.46 -22.62
CA ASN A 159 -32.23 -16.53 -23.86
C ASN A 159 -30.70 -16.54 -23.67
N PHE A 160 -30.19 -16.27 -22.48
CA PHE A 160 -28.75 -16.29 -22.21
C PHE A 160 -28.19 -17.71 -22.01
N GLY A 161 -27.41 -18.21 -22.98
CA GLY A 161 -26.84 -19.57 -22.97
C GLY A 161 -25.47 -19.75 -22.28
N GLY A 162 -24.89 -18.69 -21.71
CA GLY A 162 -23.52 -18.69 -21.17
C GLY A 162 -23.40 -19.00 -19.66
N ASP A 163 -22.16 -18.93 -19.16
CA ASP A 163 -21.83 -18.92 -17.73
C ASP A 163 -22.46 -17.70 -17.04
N HIS A 164 -23.34 -18.01 -16.10
CA HIS A 164 -24.11 -17.01 -15.37
C HIS A 164 -23.24 -16.21 -14.40
N ALA A 165 -22.23 -16.79 -13.77
CA ALA A 165 -21.34 -16.05 -12.88
C ALA A 165 -20.44 -15.09 -13.68
N ALA A 166 -19.95 -15.53 -14.85
CA ALA A 166 -19.10 -14.71 -15.71
C ALA A 166 -19.82 -13.42 -16.19
N ARG A 167 -21.10 -13.49 -16.58
CA ARG A 167 -21.84 -12.26 -16.96
C ARG A 167 -21.95 -11.26 -15.82
N TYR A 168 -22.15 -11.74 -14.58
CA TYR A 168 -22.30 -10.85 -13.43
C TYR A 168 -20.97 -10.24 -12.98
N VAL A 169 -19.86 -10.97 -13.12
CA VAL A 169 -18.50 -10.41 -12.99
C VAL A 169 -18.32 -9.28 -14.00
N THR A 170 -18.62 -9.52 -15.27
CA THR A 170 -18.51 -8.49 -16.32
C THR A 170 -19.42 -7.28 -16.06
N LEU A 171 -20.65 -7.49 -15.60
CA LEU A 171 -21.53 -6.38 -15.20
C LEU A 171 -20.95 -5.59 -14.02
N ALA A 172 -20.41 -6.26 -13.01
CA ALA A 172 -19.78 -5.59 -11.88
C ALA A 172 -18.61 -4.71 -12.33
N ASP A 173 -17.72 -5.24 -13.18
CA ASP A 173 -16.54 -4.52 -13.67
C ASP A 173 -16.91 -3.30 -14.53
N ILE A 174 -17.96 -3.40 -15.36
CA ILE A 174 -18.46 -2.26 -16.15
C ILE A 174 -19.05 -1.19 -15.24
N HIS A 175 -19.88 -1.59 -14.27
CA HIS A 175 -20.47 -0.66 -13.32
C HIS A 175 -19.38 0.03 -12.47
N MET A 176 -18.30 -0.67 -12.13
CA MET A 176 -17.11 -0.05 -11.53
C MET A 176 -16.46 0.98 -12.45
N ASN A 177 -16.25 0.65 -13.73
CA ASN A 177 -15.62 1.56 -14.70
C ASN A 177 -16.44 2.84 -14.96
N VAL A 178 -17.76 2.77 -14.87
CA VAL A 178 -18.64 3.96 -14.99
C VAL A 178 -18.90 4.67 -13.66
N GLY A 179 -18.34 4.16 -12.56
CA GLY A 179 -18.44 4.75 -11.21
C GLY A 179 -19.74 4.43 -10.45
N ASP A 180 -20.53 3.47 -10.92
CA ASP A 180 -21.76 3.00 -10.26
C ASP A 180 -21.45 1.84 -9.29
N VAL A 181 -20.84 2.21 -8.16
CA VAL A 181 -20.36 1.26 -7.14
C VAL A 181 -21.49 0.41 -6.56
N GLU A 182 -22.70 0.96 -6.41
CA GLU A 182 -23.84 0.22 -5.85
C GLU A 182 -24.26 -0.95 -6.73
N GLN A 183 -24.34 -0.74 -8.06
CA GLN A 183 -24.62 -1.84 -8.98
C GLN A 183 -23.45 -2.82 -9.07
N ALA A 184 -22.21 -2.34 -8.97
CA ALA A 184 -21.05 -3.22 -8.93
C ALA A 184 -21.08 -4.18 -7.72
N ARG A 185 -21.45 -3.68 -6.53
CA ARG A 185 -21.66 -4.50 -5.32
C ARG A 185 -22.79 -5.51 -5.50
N LYS A 186 -23.90 -5.08 -6.09
CA LYS A 186 -25.03 -5.96 -6.41
C LYS A 186 -24.59 -7.10 -7.33
N TYR A 187 -23.98 -6.78 -8.48
CA TYR A 187 -23.63 -7.79 -9.48
C TYR A 187 -22.48 -8.70 -9.03
N SER A 188 -21.49 -8.21 -8.28
CA SER A 188 -20.43 -9.07 -7.70
C SER A 188 -21.00 -10.10 -6.72
N LYS A 189 -22.00 -9.73 -5.90
CA LYS A 189 -22.74 -10.69 -5.06
C LYS A 189 -23.54 -11.70 -5.87
N GLN A 190 -24.26 -11.26 -6.90
CA GLN A 190 -24.98 -12.17 -7.80
C GLN A 190 -24.04 -13.17 -8.51
N ALA A 191 -22.83 -12.74 -8.89
CA ALA A 191 -21.84 -13.65 -9.46
C ALA A 191 -21.49 -14.80 -8.49
N LEU A 192 -21.34 -14.47 -7.20
CA LEU A 192 -21.03 -15.44 -6.15
C LEU A 192 -22.25 -16.34 -5.83
N GLU A 193 -23.47 -15.82 -5.90
CA GLU A 193 -24.71 -16.62 -5.78
C GLU A 193 -24.80 -17.70 -6.86
N PHE A 194 -24.52 -17.34 -8.12
CA PHE A 194 -24.62 -18.26 -9.26
C PHE A 194 -23.50 -19.30 -9.29
N ASN A 195 -22.29 -18.91 -8.93
CA ASN A 195 -21.18 -19.85 -8.79
C ASN A 195 -20.36 -19.55 -7.52
N PRO A 196 -20.74 -20.14 -6.39
CA PRO A 196 -20.07 -19.95 -5.12
C PRO A 196 -18.63 -20.46 -5.07
N ASN A 197 -18.12 -21.12 -6.12
CA ASN A 197 -16.75 -21.63 -6.20
C ASN A 197 -15.88 -20.87 -7.21
N ASN A 198 -16.41 -19.82 -7.83
CA ASN A 198 -15.67 -18.98 -8.77
C ASN A 198 -14.80 -17.97 -8.01
N ASN A 199 -13.49 -18.23 -7.94
CA ASN A 199 -12.57 -17.38 -7.17
C ASN A 199 -12.36 -16.00 -7.81
N GLU A 200 -12.54 -15.88 -9.13
CA GLU A 200 -12.37 -14.60 -9.84
C GLU A 200 -13.38 -13.54 -9.37
N VAL A 201 -14.52 -13.95 -8.80
CA VAL A 201 -15.54 -13.04 -8.28
C VAL A 201 -15.00 -12.17 -7.13
N PHE A 202 -14.03 -12.68 -6.35
CA PHE A 202 -13.46 -11.92 -5.24
C PHE A 202 -12.68 -10.69 -5.70
N THR A 203 -12.14 -10.68 -6.92
CA THR A 203 -11.52 -9.48 -7.51
C THR A 203 -12.57 -8.38 -7.75
N SER A 204 -13.75 -8.75 -8.24
CA SER A 204 -14.86 -7.79 -8.41
C SER A 204 -15.44 -7.34 -7.07
N ILE A 205 -15.47 -8.21 -6.05
CA ILE A 205 -15.81 -7.84 -4.66
C ILE A 205 -14.78 -6.84 -4.12
N ASP A 206 -13.49 -7.09 -4.31
CA ASP A 206 -12.42 -6.19 -3.88
C ASP A 206 -12.57 -4.79 -4.48
N ALA A 207 -12.80 -4.73 -5.79
CA ALA A 207 -13.05 -3.48 -6.50
C ALA A 207 -14.32 -2.77 -5.99
N ALA A 208 -15.42 -3.51 -5.81
CA ALA A 208 -16.72 -2.94 -5.45
C ALA A 208 -16.82 -2.47 -3.99
N TYR A 209 -16.09 -3.10 -3.06
CA TYR A 209 -16.12 -2.73 -1.64
C TYR A 209 -14.97 -1.81 -1.24
N GLY A 210 -13.83 -1.83 -1.94
CA GLY A 210 -12.80 -0.78 -1.85
C GLY A 210 -12.32 -0.44 -0.43
N GLY A 211 -12.17 -1.45 0.45
CA GLY A 211 -11.77 -1.25 1.84
C GLY A 211 -12.91 -1.29 2.86
N MET A 212 -14.18 -1.31 2.42
CA MET A 212 -15.36 -1.33 3.28
C MET A 212 -15.72 -2.76 3.72
N TRP A 213 -14.75 -3.45 4.32
CA TRP A 213 -14.85 -4.89 4.64
C TRP A 213 -15.86 -5.17 5.75
N TRP A 214 -16.05 -4.25 6.69
CA TRP A 214 -17.10 -4.39 7.71
C TRP A 214 -18.51 -4.33 7.11
N GLU A 215 -18.72 -3.55 6.05
CA GLU A 215 -19.99 -3.56 5.32
C GLU A 215 -20.21 -4.91 4.64
N LEU A 216 -19.16 -5.50 4.06
CA LEU A 216 -19.23 -6.83 3.47
C LEU A 216 -19.61 -7.91 4.51
N VAL A 217 -19.02 -7.84 5.71
CA VAL A 217 -19.37 -8.74 6.83
C VAL A 217 -20.82 -8.53 7.26
N SER A 218 -21.24 -7.29 7.50
CA SER A 218 -22.60 -6.94 7.92
C SER A 218 -23.66 -7.34 6.89
N GLU A 219 -23.38 -7.16 5.60
CA GLU A 219 -24.25 -7.63 4.54
C GLU A 219 -24.35 -9.15 4.51
N GLY A 220 -23.22 -9.84 4.71
CA GLY A 220 -23.20 -11.29 4.85
C GLY A 220 -24.06 -11.77 6.03
N GLU A 221 -24.03 -11.07 7.16
CA GLU A 221 -24.89 -11.36 8.33
C GLU A 221 -26.37 -11.15 8.02
N SER A 222 -26.72 -10.04 7.35
CA SER A 222 -28.10 -9.80 6.91
C SER A 222 -28.63 -10.88 5.96
N LEU A 223 -27.76 -11.58 5.23
CA LEU A 223 -28.15 -12.68 4.34
C LEU A 223 -28.42 -13.97 5.10
N LEU A 224 -27.66 -14.24 6.17
CA LEU A 224 -27.93 -15.35 7.10
C LEU A 224 -29.33 -15.21 7.73
N ASP A 225 -29.72 -14.00 8.13
CA ASP A 225 -31.07 -13.73 8.68
C ASP A 225 -32.20 -14.02 7.68
N ARG A 226 -31.89 -14.03 6.39
CA ARG A 226 -32.83 -14.33 5.29
C ARG A 226 -32.79 -15.79 4.84
N ASN A 227 -32.00 -16.65 5.52
CA ASN A 227 -31.70 -18.04 5.17
C ASN A 227 -30.93 -18.21 3.85
N ASP A 228 -30.08 -17.24 3.49
CA ASP A 228 -29.07 -17.41 2.43
C ASP A 228 -27.70 -17.73 3.05
N ASP A 229 -27.64 -18.92 3.67
CA ASP A 229 -26.52 -19.32 4.51
C ASP A 229 -25.21 -19.45 3.72
N GLN A 230 -25.28 -19.82 2.45
CA GLN A 230 -24.08 -20.03 1.63
C GLN A 230 -23.44 -18.71 1.23
N LEU A 231 -24.20 -17.78 0.65
CA LEU A 231 -23.65 -16.47 0.26
C LEU A 231 -23.22 -15.68 1.50
N GLY A 232 -24.07 -15.64 2.53
CA GLY A 232 -23.79 -14.91 3.76
C GLY A 232 -22.48 -15.33 4.42
N ASN A 233 -22.24 -16.65 4.55
CA ASN A 233 -20.99 -17.14 5.13
C ASN A 233 -19.77 -16.87 4.25
N LEU A 234 -19.88 -16.93 2.92
CA LEU A 234 -18.76 -16.60 2.03
C LEU A 234 -18.36 -15.13 2.15
N LEU A 235 -19.33 -14.21 2.18
CA LEU A 235 -19.06 -12.78 2.33
C LEU A 235 -18.44 -12.45 3.70
N ARG A 236 -18.97 -13.05 4.79
CA ARG A 236 -18.43 -12.87 6.14
C ARG A 236 -17.00 -13.37 6.25
N LEU A 237 -16.73 -14.60 5.81
CA LEU A 237 -15.39 -15.19 5.89
C LEU A 237 -14.38 -14.41 5.06
N TYR A 238 -14.77 -13.94 3.87
CA TYR A 238 -13.90 -13.11 3.05
C TYR A 238 -13.68 -11.72 3.68
N GLY A 239 -14.72 -11.07 4.20
CA GLY A 239 -14.60 -9.79 4.88
C GLY A 239 -13.71 -9.85 6.13
N LEU A 240 -13.89 -10.86 6.98
CA LEU A 240 -13.06 -11.08 8.17
C LEU A 240 -11.59 -11.35 7.81
N TYR A 241 -11.33 -12.04 6.70
CA TYR A 241 -9.97 -12.20 6.19
C TYR A 241 -9.34 -10.86 5.82
N LYS A 242 -10.06 -9.99 5.09
CA LYS A 242 -9.56 -8.66 4.70
C LYS A 242 -9.36 -7.73 5.89
N LEU A 243 -10.07 -7.98 7.00
CA LEU A 243 -9.93 -7.28 8.27
C LEU A 243 -8.84 -7.88 9.19
N GLU A 244 -8.30 -9.05 8.85
CA GLU A 244 -7.36 -9.83 9.67
C GLU A 244 -7.93 -10.40 10.99
N TYR A 245 -9.24 -10.61 11.05
CA TYR A 245 -9.96 -11.21 12.19
C TYR A 245 -9.93 -12.73 12.08
N PHE A 246 -8.74 -13.30 12.26
CA PHE A 246 -8.47 -14.71 11.98
C PHE A 246 -9.17 -15.67 12.94
N ASP A 247 -9.32 -15.31 14.21
CA ASP A 247 -9.96 -16.17 15.22
C ASP A 247 -11.46 -16.35 14.90
N GLU A 248 -12.17 -15.25 14.62
CA GLU A 248 -13.58 -15.25 14.25
C GLU A 248 -13.81 -15.93 12.90
N LEU A 249 -12.92 -15.72 11.94
CA LEU A 249 -12.96 -16.41 10.65
C LEU A 249 -12.87 -17.93 10.85
N ILE A 250 -11.92 -18.39 11.65
CA ILE A 250 -11.74 -19.81 11.96
C ILE A 250 -12.98 -20.36 12.66
N GLU A 251 -13.50 -19.65 13.66
CA GLU A 251 -14.71 -20.06 14.39
C GLU A 251 -15.90 -20.25 13.45
N ILE A 252 -16.14 -19.29 12.55
CA ILE A 252 -17.23 -19.40 11.57
C ILE A 252 -16.98 -20.55 10.62
N PHE A 253 -15.75 -20.69 10.09
CA PHE A 253 -15.43 -21.75 9.14
C PHE A 253 -15.60 -23.14 9.77
N GLU A 254 -15.16 -23.34 11.02
CA GLU A 254 -15.28 -24.62 11.72
C GLU A 254 -16.73 -24.98 12.09
N ASN A 255 -17.58 -23.97 12.30
CA ASN A 255 -18.99 -24.16 12.66
C ASN A 255 -19.92 -24.31 11.45
N VAL A 256 -19.49 -23.92 10.25
CA VAL A 256 -20.29 -24.02 9.03
C VAL A 256 -19.90 -25.26 8.22
N GLU A 257 -20.81 -26.22 8.11
CA GLU A 257 -20.58 -27.41 7.29
C GLU A 257 -20.66 -27.10 5.79
N GLY A 258 -19.72 -27.62 4.99
CA GLY A 258 -19.83 -27.69 3.53
C GLY A 258 -19.32 -26.47 2.74
N ILE A 259 -18.44 -25.64 3.33
CA ILE A 259 -17.76 -24.57 2.58
C ILE A 259 -16.69 -25.17 1.67
N GLU A 260 -17.04 -25.36 0.41
CA GLU A 260 -16.13 -25.92 -0.61
C GLU A 260 -15.39 -24.85 -1.43
N ASN A 261 -15.71 -23.56 -1.24
CA ASN A 261 -15.08 -22.48 -1.99
C ASN A 261 -13.56 -22.50 -1.75
N LYS A 262 -12.80 -22.68 -2.84
CA LYS A 262 -11.34 -22.83 -2.78
C LYS A 262 -10.69 -21.59 -2.17
N MET A 263 -11.08 -20.37 -2.55
CA MET A 263 -10.56 -19.13 -1.96
C MET A 263 -10.82 -19.04 -0.45
N VAL A 264 -12.02 -19.39 0.02
CA VAL A 264 -12.35 -19.33 1.46
C VAL A 264 -11.59 -20.37 2.28
N ARG A 265 -11.48 -21.60 1.77
CA ARG A 265 -10.61 -22.61 2.39
C ARG A 265 -9.14 -22.17 2.37
N SER A 266 -8.75 -21.46 1.33
CA SER A 266 -7.40 -20.95 1.16
C SER A 266 -7.03 -19.87 2.18
N ILE A 267 -7.91 -18.86 2.37
CA ILE A 267 -7.72 -17.83 3.40
C ILE A 267 -7.87 -18.40 4.82
N THR A 268 -8.67 -19.45 5.02
CA THR A 268 -8.77 -20.14 6.31
C THR A 268 -7.48 -20.87 6.67
N ALA A 269 -6.82 -21.50 5.68
CA ALA A 269 -5.49 -22.07 5.91
C ALA A 269 -4.47 -21.02 6.36
N LEU A 270 -4.53 -19.81 5.78
CA LEU A 270 -3.72 -18.68 6.23
C LEU A 270 -4.07 -18.26 7.65
N ALA A 271 -5.36 -18.14 7.97
CA ALA A 271 -5.82 -17.82 9.33
C ALA A 271 -5.28 -18.81 10.37
N TYR A 272 -5.30 -20.12 10.08
CA TYR A 272 -4.68 -21.13 10.94
C TYR A 272 -3.17 -20.91 11.12
N GLN A 273 -2.46 -20.46 10.10
CA GLN A 273 -1.04 -20.15 10.20
C GLN A 273 -0.80 -18.94 11.12
N TYR A 274 -1.61 -17.89 11.01
CA TYR A 274 -1.48 -16.69 11.84
C TYR A 274 -1.87 -16.90 13.31
N THR A 275 -2.74 -17.88 13.59
CA THR A 275 -3.19 -18.24 14.95
C THR A 275 -2.39 -19.40 15.58
N ASP A 276 -1.19 -19.68 15.07
CA ASP A 276 -0.29 -20.74 15.56
C ASP A 276 -0.92 -22.15 15.56
N GLN A 277 -1.71 -22.46 14.52
CA GLN A 277 -2.28 -23.78 14.25
C GLN A 277 -1.68 -24.42 12.97
N PRO A 278 -0.35 -24.62 12.90
CA PRO A 278 0.36 -25.01 11.68
C PRO A 278 -0.07 -26.37 11.10
N GLU A 279 -0.49 -27.32 11.93
CA GLU A 279 -0.94 -28.63 11.45
C GLU A 279 -2.33 -28.56 10.77
N LYS A 280 -3.24 -27.71 11.26
CA LYS A 280 -4.54 -27.49 10.61
C LYS A 280 -4.38 -26.73 9.30
N ALA A 281 -3.50 -25.73 9.28
CA ALA A 281 -3.13 -25.02 8.06
C ALA A 281 -2.64 -26.00 6.99
N LYS A 282 -1.72 -26.88 7.37
CA LYS A 282 -1.20 -27.93 6.48
C LYS A 282 -2.27 -28.90 5.98
N GLU A 283 -3.08 -29.47 6.87
CA GLU A 283 -4.15 -30.39 6.49
C GLU A 283 -5.11 -29.73 5.48
N MET A 284 -5.45 -28.48 5.73
CA MET A 284 -6.32 -27.70 4.84
C MET A 284 -5.66 -27.46 3.48
N ILE A 285 -4.39 -27.06 3.43
CA ILE A 285 -3.71 -26.82 2.16
C ILE A 285 -3.50 -28.13 1.38
N GLU A 286 -3.12 -29.22 2.04
CA GLU A 286 -3.00 -30.55 1.42
C GLU A 286 -4.35 -31.07 0.89
N SER A 287 -5.47 -30.61 1.46
CA SER A 287 -6.82 -30.93 0.99
C SER A 287 -7.26 -30.11 -0.23
N LEU A 288 -6.57 -29.02 -0.55
CA LEU A 288 -6.87 -28.21 -1.73
C LEU A 288 -6.30 -28.88 -2.97
N ASP A 289 -7.18 -29.25 -3.90
CA ASP A 289 -6.78 -29.64 -5.26
C ASP A 289 -6.37 -28.36 -6.02
N LEU A 290 -5.09 -27.99 -5.84
CA LEU A 290 -4.47 -26.79 -6.38
C LEU A 290 -4.13 -27.00 -7.87
N ASP A 291 -5.11 -26.80 -8.74
CA ASP A 291 -4.89 -26.74 -10.19
C ASP A 291 -5.11 -25.34 -10.77
N GLU A 292 -4.23 -25.04 -11.73
CA GLU A 292 -4.11 -23.94 -12.71
C GLU A 292 -4.78 -22.58 -12.41
N GLY A 293 -3.96 -21.56 -12.13
CA GLY A 293 -4.31 -20.16 -12.44
C GLY A 293 -4.15 -19.17 -11.29
N ASP A 294 -4.91 -19.35 -10.21
CA ASP A 294 -5.37 -18.20 -9.41
C ASP A 294 -4.83 -18.12 -7.96
N HIS A 295 -4.12 -19.12 -7.48
CA HIS A 295 -3.77 -19.24 -6.05
C HIS A 295 -2.28 -19.12 -5.76
N LEU A 296 -1.62 -18.18 -6.46
CA LEU A 296 -0.18 -17.99 -6.36
C LEU A 296 0.28 -17.60 -4.96
N LEU A 297 -0.50 -16.74 -4.30
CA LEU A 297 -0.26 -16.31 -2.93
C LEU A 297 -0.25 -17.50 -1.96
N LEU A 298 -1.13 -18.48 -2.17
CA LEU A 298 -1.23 -19.64 -1.31
C LEU A 298 -0.14 -20.68 -1.53
N LEU A 299 0.20 -20.91 -2.79
CA LEU A 299 1.32 -21.77 -3.15
C LEU A 299 2.63 -21.21 -2.58
N ASN A 300 2.81 -19.89 -2.61
CA ASN A 300 3.95 -19.20 -2.00
C ASN A 300 3.98 -19.38 -0.46
N LYS A 301 2.83 -19.29 0.20
CA LYS A 301 2.71 -19.48 1.67
C LYS A 301 2.89 -20.94 2.09
N LEU A 302 2.48 -21.90 1.26
CA LEU A 302 2.72 -23.33 1.46
C LEU A 302 4.21 -23.68 1.37
N ILE A 303 4.94 -23.08 0.42
CA ILE A 303 6.39 -23.21 0.33
C ILE A 303 7.03 -22.68 1.62
N ALA A 304 6.66 -21.47 2.06
CA ALA A 304 7.13 -20.88 3.31
C ALA A 304 6.78 -21.70 4.56
N TYR A 305 5.65 -22.40 4.58
CA TYR A 305 5.28 -23.32 5.65
C TYR A 305 6.25 -24.50 5.73
N TYR A 306 6.51 -25.19 4.62
CA TYR A 306 7.44 -26.33 4.61
C TYR A 306 8.90 -25.91 4.85
N GLU A 307 9.26 -24.66 4.53
CA GLU A 307 10.50 -24.02 4.99
C GLU A 307 10.53 -23.90 6.52
N ALA A 308 9.44 -23.36 7.12
CA ALA A 308 9.34 -23.15 8.56
C ALA A 308 9.32 -24.45 9.39
N VAL A 309 8.74 -25.53 8.86
CA VAL A 309 8.76 -26.86 9.51
C VAL A 309 9.97 -27.72 9.11
N GLU A 310 11.00 -27.11 8.52
CA GLU A 310 12.27 -27.73 8.09
C GLU A 310 12.12 -28.91 7.12
N ASN A 311 11.01 -28.98 6.37
CA ASN A 311 10.77 -30.00 5.34
C ASN A 311 11.16 -29.48 3.94
N VAL A 312 12.46 -29.29 3.76
CA VAL A 312 13.06 -28.68 2.55
C VAL A 312 12.72 -29.46 1.28
N GLU A 313 12.69 -30.80 1.32
CA GLU A 313 12.34 -31.63 0.15
C GLU A 313 10.94 -31.30 -0.37
N LYS A 314 9.97 -31.14 0.53
CA LYS A 314 8.58 -30.85 0.14
C LYS A 314 8.41 -29.42 -0.34
N ALA A 315 9.12 -28.46 0.26
CA ALA A 315 9.13 -27.07 -0.18
C ALA A 315 9.66 -26.94 -1.63
N ILE A 316 10.76 -27.64 -1.95
CA ILE A 316 11.34 -27.67 -3.30
C ILE A 316 10.39 -28.34 -4.30
N GLU A 317 9.79 -29.49 -3.95
CA GLU A 317 8.84 -30.20 -4.82
C GLU A 317 7.67 -29.30 -5.25
N ILE A 318 7.09 -28.56 -4.30
CA ILE A 318 5.97 -27.65 -4.54
C ILE A 318 6.43 -26.47 -5.38
N ALA A 319 7.56 -25.85 -5.04
CA ALA A 319 8.09 -24.72 -5.80
C ALA A 319 8.41 -25.09 -7.27
N GLU A 320 8.99 -26.26 -7.53
CA GLU A 320 9.24 -26.75 -8.89
C GLU A 320 7.93 -27.01 -9.67
N ASP A 321 6.88 -27.54 -9.02
CA ASP A 321 5.57 -27.74 -9.65
C ASP A 321 4.92 -26.40 -10.04
N VAL A 322 5.01 -25.39 -9.17
CA VAL A 322 4.52 -24.04 -9.47
C VAL A 322 5.23 -23.45 -10.67
N LEU A 323 6.56 -23.52 -10.73
CA LEU A 323 7.34 -22.98 -11.84
C LEU A 323 7.15 -23.75 -13.15
N LEU A 324 6.85 -25.05 -13.08
CA LEU A 324 6.50 -25.84 -14.25
C LEU A 324 5.21 -25.32 -14.92
N LYS A 325 4.24 -24.86 -14.12
CA LYS A 325 2.93 -24.39 -14.57
C LYS A 325 2.91 -22.88 -14.86
N LYS A 326 3.63 -22.07 -14.08
CA LYS A 326 3.68 -20.60 -14.17
C LYS A 326 5.15 -20.12 -14.04
N PRO A 327 5.90 -20.09 -15.15
CA PRO A 327 7.33 -19.78 -15.08
C PRO A 327 7.66 -18.32 -14.77
N HIS A 328 6.68 -17.42 -14.72
CA HIS A 328 6.90 -15.99 -14.48
C HIS A 328 6.74 -15.57 -13.02
N VAL A 329 6.66 -16.52 -12.09
CA VAL A 329 6.42 -16.23 -10.67
C VAL A 329 7.75 -16.04 -9.94
N TYR A 330 8.17 -14.78 -9.84
CA TYR A 330 9.47 -14.42 -9.26
C TYR A 330 9.64 -14.82 -7.79
N SER A 331 8.59 -14.69 -6.95
CA SER A 331 8.68 -15.02 -5.51
C SER A 331 9.08 -16.48 -5.26
N VAL A 332 8.64 -17.41 -6.11
CA VAL A 332 8.95 -18.84 -6.01
C VAL A 332 10.41 -19.13 -6.37
N TYR A 333 11.00 -18.36 -7.28
CA TYR A 333 12.44 -18.43 -7.57
C TYR A 333 13.29 -17.97 -6.37
N LEU A 334 12.83 -16.98 -5.60
CA LEU A 334 13.51 -16.53 -4.37
C LEU A 334 13.51 -17.62 -3.29
N HIS A 335 12.38 -18.32 -3.09
CA HIS A 335 12.29 -19.47 -2.19
C HIS A 335 13.26 -20.58 -2.60
N LEU A 336 13.29 -20.97 -3.89
CA LEU A 336 14.23 -21.99 -4.38
C LEU A 336 15.70 -21.57 -4.22
N TYR A 337 16.01 -20.30 -4.45
CA TYR A 337 17.36 -19.77 -4.23
C TYR A 337 17.76 -19.83 -2.74
N GLY A 338 16.87 -19.40 -1.84
CA GLY A 338 17.09 -19.47 -0.40
C GLY A 338 17.24 -20.90 0.13
N LEU A 339 16.43 -21.83 -0.38
CA LEU A 339 16.41 -23.24 0.03
C LEU A 339 17.63 -24.04 -0.46
N THR A 340 18.11 -23.75 -1.67
CA THR A 340 19.18 -24.54 -2.29
C THR A 340 20.56 -23.91 -2.13
N GLY A 341 20.65 -22.58 -2.04
CA GLY A 341 21.90 -21.82 -2.02
C GLY A 341 22.79 -22.07 -3.24
N ASP A 342 22.24 -22.64 -4.32
CA ASP A 342 22.96 -23.08 -5.50
C ASP A 342 22.61 -22.19 -6.70
N GLU A 343 23.49 -21.22 -6.94
CA GLU A 343 23.42 -20.27 -8.05
C GLU A 343 23.40 -20.98 -9.43
N LEU A 344 24.03 -22.16 -9.53
CA LEU A 344 24.04 -22.96 -10.76
C LEU A 344 22.69 -23.63 -11.01
N TYR A 345 22.04 -24.13 -9.96
CA TYR A 345 20.70 -24.71 -10.03
C TYR A 345 19.65 -23.64 -10.37
N TYR A 346 19.75 -22.45 -9.78
CA TYR A 346 18.93 -21.27 -10.14
C TYR A 346 19.07 -20.91 -11.63
N GLN A 347 20.31 -20.79 -12.14
CA GLN A 347 20.54 -20.49 -13.56
C GLN A 347 20.02 -21.59 -14.49
N GLN A 348 20.07 -22.85 -14.08
CA GLN A 348 19.50 -23.96 -14.84
C GLN A 348 17.97 -23.90 -14.90
N LEU A 349 17.29 -23.48 -13.83
CA LEU A 349 15.84 -23.29 -13.81
C LEU A 349 15.41 -22.13 -14.72
N VAL A 350 16.05 -20.97 -14.61
CA VAL A 350 15.79 -19.80 -15.49
C VAL A 350 15.98 -20.17 -16.96
N SER A 351 17.05 -20.91 -17.28
CA SER A 351 17.31 -21.40 -18.64
C SER A 351 16.32 -22.47 -19.10
N ARG A 352 15.83 -23.32 -18.20
CA ARG A 352 14.91 -24.43 -18.51
C ARG A 352 13.53 -23.91 -18.94
N TYR A 353 13.05 -22.83 -18.33
CA TYR A 353 11.70 -22.33 -18.57
C TYR A 353 11.61 -21.16 -19.55
N GLN A 354 12.71 -20.82 -20.23
CA GLN A 354 12.74 -19.80 -21.30
C GLN A 354 12.06 -18.48 -20.90
N ILE A 355 12.24 -18.04 -19.66
CA ILE A 355 11.80 -16.70 -19.27
C ILE A 355 12.55 -15.73 -20.16
N ASP A 356 11.78 -14.98 -20.94
CA ASP A 356 12.31 -13.95 -21.80
C ASP A 356 13.21 -13.05 -20.95
N GLN A 357 14.49 -12.96 -21.31
CA GLN A 357 15.37 -11.93 -20.76
C GLN A 357 14.84 -10.51 -21.06
N LEU A 358 13.74 -10.39 -21.82
CA LEU A 358 13.09 -9.15 -22.24
C LEU A 358 12.37 -8.37 -21.12
N LEU A 359 12.13 -8.93 -19.94
CA LEU A 359 11.69 -8.15 -18.77
C LEU A 359 12.86 -7.70 -17.88
N LEU A 360 14.10 -8.00 -18.31
CA LEU A 360 15.31 -7.31 -17.87
C LEU A 360 15.68 -6.19 -18.86
N VAL A 361 14.69 -5.40 -19.33
CA VAL A 361 15.03 -4.02 -19.67
C VAL A 361 15.25 -3.37 -18.31
N GLU A 362 16.51 -3.30 -17.89
CA GLU A 362 16.90 -2.23 -16.97
C GLU A 362 16.32 -0.95 -17.57
N LEU A 363 15.34 -0.33 -16.89
CA LEU A 363 14.83 0.98 -17.27
C LEU A 363 16.07 1.85 -17.57
N PRO A 364 16.14 2.52 -18.73
CA PRO A 364 17.37 3.21 -19.10
C PRO A 364 17.67 4.26 -18.05
N VAL A 365 18.75 3.99 -17.30
CA VAL A 365 19.19 4.79 -16.17
C VAL A 365 19.24 6.26 -16.56
N ILE A 366 18.63 7.11 -15.75
CA ILE A 366 18.71 8.56 -15.93
C ILE A 366 20.16 8.98 -15.73
N ASN A 367 20.75 9.48 -16.80
CA ASN A 367 22.14 9.87 -16.84
C ASN A 367 22.32 11.11 -17.73
N GLN A 368 23.54 11.64 -17.72
CA GLN A 368 23.88 12.85 -18.48
C GLN A 368 23.58 12.74 -19.97
N GLU A 369 23.78 11.57 -20.58
CA GLU A 369 23.57 11.37 -22.02
C GLU A 369 22.08 11.46 -22.37
N SER A 370 21.23 10.76 -21.62
CA SER A 370 19.77 10.82 -21.76
C SER A 370 19.24 12.23 -21.56
N MET A 371 19.76 12.96 -20.57
CA MET A 371 19.31 14.34 -20.29
C MET A 371 19.81 15.35 -21.31
N SER A 372 21.00 15.15 -21.89
CA SER A 372 21.53 16.02 -22.95
C SER A 372 20.69 15.97 -24.23
N ALA A 373 19.90 14.92 -24.44
CA ALA A 373 18.96 14.83 -25.57
C ALA A 373 17.75 15.78 -25.42
N ILE A 374 17.38 16.10 -24.17
CA ILE A 374 16.24 16.97 -23.82
C ILE A 374 16.74 18.38 -23.49
N TYR A 375 17.83 18.48 -22.76
CA TYR A 375 18.45 19.69 -22.25
C TYR A 375 19.94 19.76 -22.63
N PRO A 376 20.28 20.05 -23.90
CA PRO A 376 21.64 19.89 -24.44
C PRO A 376 22.70 20.83 -23.87
N GLU A 377 22.30 21.93 -23.24
CA GLU A 377 23.21 22.89 -22.59
C GLU A 377 23.26 22.74 -21.07
N TRP A 378 22.67 21.66 -20.54
CA TRP A 378 22.50 21.45 -19.11
C TRP A 378 23.13 20.12 -18.66
N GLU A 379 23.74 20.16 -17.49
CA GLU A 379 24.31 19.03 -16.78
C GLU A 379 23.31 18.49 -15.76
N LEU A 380 23.06 17.19 -15.78
CA LEU A 380 22.29 16.48 -14.78
C LEU A 380 23.05 16.49 -13.45
N LEU A 381 22.42 17.05 -12.43
CA LEU A 381 22.93 17.05 -11.07
C LEU A 381 22.39 15.85 -10.29
N GLU A 382 21.08 15.62 -10.36
CA GLU A 382 20.39 14.60 -9.60
C GLU A 382 19.10 14.19 -10.30
N SER A 383 18.65 12.96 -10.04
CA SER A 383 17.39 12.42 -10.54
C SER A 383 16.78 11.49 -9.51
N HIS A 384 15.45 11.51 -9.42
CA HIS A 384 14.68 10.51 -8.70
C HIS A 384 13.62 9.93 -9.63
N GLU A 385 13.60 8.61 -9.73
CA GLU A 385 12.69 7.85 -10.57
C GLU A 385 11.46 7.46 -9.78
N ILE A 386 10.29 7.56 -10.41
CA ILE A 386 8.99 7.24 -9.82
C ILE A 386 8.31 6.28 -10.78
N ASP A 387 8.08 5.05 -10.32
CA ASP A 387 7.49 3.98 -11.14
C ASP A 387 6.12 3.56 -10.61
N PHE A 388 5.11 3.65 -11.48
CA PHE A 388 3.74 3.20 -11.20
C PHE A 388 3.42 1.85 -11.85
N GLY A 389 4.39 1.14 -12.43
CA GLY A 389 4.21 -0.14 -13.13
C GLY A 389 3.61 -0.01 -14.54
N TYR A 390 2.91 1.08 -14.84
CA TYR A 390 2.37 1.41 -16.18
C TYR A 390 2.85 2.77 -16.72
N SER A 391 3.53 3.58 -15.91
CA SER A 391 4.15 4.84 -16.31
C SER A 391 5.33 5.17 -15.40
N THR A 392 6.48 5.43 -16.00
CA THR A 392 7.69 5.86 -15.29
C THR A 392 7.92 7.36 -15.50
N TYR A 393 8.08 8.09 -14.42
CA TYR A 393 8.47 9.50 -14.39
C TYR A 393 9.83 9.65 -13.72
N ALA A 394 10.44 10.80 -13.94
CA ALA A 394 11.48 11.25 -13.04
C ALA A 394 11.51 12.75 -12.88
N VAL A 395 11.88 13.16 -11.69
CA VAL A 395 12.18 14.55 -11.37
C VAL A 395 13.69 14.73 -11.46
N VAL A 396 14.13 15.72 -12.24
CA VAL A 396 15.55 15.97 -12.52
C VAL A 396 15.97 17.39 -12.16
N GLY A 397 17.14 17.51 -11.53
CA GLY A 397 17.83 18.77 -11.27
C GLY A 397 18.94 18.99 -12.30
N LEU A 398 18.98 20.18 -12.91
CA LEU A 398 19.87 20.49 -14.04
C LEU A 398 20.68 21.76 -13.79
N ARG A 399 21.97 21.77 -14.12
CA ARG A 399 22.88 22.93 -14.00
C ARG A 399 23.42 23.41 -15.33
N LYS A 400 23.63 24.72 -15.46
CA LYS A 400 24.33 25.38 -16.57
C LYS A 400 25.21 26.50 -16.02
N GLY A 401 26.53 26.41 -16.16
CA GLY A 401 27.44 27.43 -15.62
C GLY A 401 28.91 27.00 -15.53
N ASN A 402 29.74 27.80 -14.88
CA ASN A 402 31.18 27.58 -14.77
C ASN A 402 31.54 26.76 -13.51
N HIS A 403 32.07 25.55 -13.69
CA HIS A 403 32.47 24.66 -12.60
C HIS A 403 33.55 25.25 -11.65
N GLU A 404 34.33 26.23 -12.11
CA GLU A 404 35.37 26.88 -11.29
C GLU A 404 34.85 28.02 -10.40
N ASN A 405 33.64 28.54 -10.67
CA ASN A 405 33.02 29.61 -9.87
C ASN A 405 31.53 29.29 -9.63
N PRO A 406 31.17 28.62 -8.52
CA PRO A 406 29.80 28.19 -8.23
C PRO A 406 28.76 29.32 -8.21
N ILE A 407 29.21 30.56 -8.03
CA ILE A 407 28.38 31.76 -7.91
C ILE A 407 27.67 32.10 -9.23
N GLU A 408 28.18 31.65 -10.38
CA GLU A 408 27.62 31.93 -11.71
C GLU A 408 26.79 30.76 -12.29
N ASN A 409 26.43 29.76 -11.47
CA ASN A 409 25.67 28.62 -11.94
C ASN A 409 24.17 28.93 -12.01
N SER A 410 23.57 28.68 -13.18
CA SER A 410 22.13 28.61 -13.38
C SER A 410 21.64 27.19 -13.13
N VAL A 411 20.47 27.06 -12.53
CA VAL A 411 19.83 25.78 -12.24
C VAL A 411 18.39 25.80 -12.74
N LYS A 412 17.89 24.61 -13.12
CA LYS A 412 16.54 24.33 -13.56
C LYS A 412 16.06 23.01 -12.95
N LEU A 413 14.77 22.94 -12.64
CA LEU A 413 14.07 21.70 -12.31
C LEU A 413 13.19 21.26 -13.46
N ALA A 414 13.05 19.96 -13.65
CA ALA A 414 12.17 19.41 -14.67
C ALA A 414 11.55 18.08 -14.25
N VAL A 415 10.40 17.77 -14.86
CA VAL A 415 9.82 16.42 -14.84
C VAL A 415 9.95 15.86 -16.24
N VAL A 416 10.51 14.65 -16.33
CA VAL A 416 10.60 13.88 -17.57
C VAL A 416 9.74 12.62 -17.43
N LYS A 417 9.08 12.24 -18.52
CA LYS A 417 8.27 11.02 -18.61
C LYS A 417 8.97 10.03 -19.54
N TYR A 418 8.94 8.75 -19.20
CA TYR A 418 9.46 7.71 -20.08
C TYR A 418 8.43 7.38 -21.16
N ASP A 419 8.80 7.60 -22.42
CA ASP A 419 8.02 7.22 -23.59
C ASP A 419 8.42 5.79 -23.99
N TYR A 420 7.62 4.80 -23.55
CA TYR A 420 7.86 3.38 -23.84
C TYR A 420 7.80 3.05 -25.33
N VAL A 421 7.01 3.81 -26.12
CA VAL A 421 6.88 3.60 -27.57
C VAL A 421 8.12 4.15 -28.29
N GLY A 422 8.60 5.32 -27.85
CA GLY A 422 9.81 5.96 -28.39
C GLY A 422 11.12 5.45 -27.78
N ASN A 423 11.05 4.62 -26.74
CA ASN A 423 12.18 4.15 -25.92
C ASN A 423 13.14 5.27 -25.49
N ARG A 424 12.57 6.36 -24.96
CA ARG A 424 13.32 7.57 -24.59
C ARG A 424 12.61 8.40 -23.52
N TRP A 425 13.37 9.24 -22.83
CA TRP A 425 12.82 10.26 -21.96
C TRP A 425 12.29 11.46 -22.75
N VAL A 426 11.14 12.02 -22.35
CA VAL A 426 10.55 13.23 -22.93
C VAL A 426 10.24 14.25 -21.84
N GLN A 427 10.31 15.55 -22.17
CA GLN A 427 9.99 16.62 -21.24
C GLN A 427 8.47 16.68 -21.00
N GLU A 428 8.07 16.60 -19.73
CA GLU A 428 6.68 16.78 -19.28
C GLU A 428 6.49 18.20 -18.72
N TRP A 429 7.44 18.66 -17.90
CA TRP A 429 7.42 20.00 -17.28
C TRP A 429 8.84 20.54 -17.03
N GLY A 430 9.02 21.86 -16.97
CA GLY A 430 10.29 22.48 -16.57
C GLY A 430 10.13 23.89 -16.00
N SER A 431 10.91 24.21 -14.97
CA SER A 431 10.91 25.52 -14.29
C SER A 431 11.56 26.62 -15.14
N ASN A 432 11.46 27.88 -14.68
CA ASN A 432 12.36 28.94 -15.15
C ASN A 432 13.80 28.72 -14.63
N GLU A 433 14.77 29.42 -15.23
CA GLU A 433 16.18 29.39 -14.81
C GLU A 433 16.36 30.26 -13.55
N PHE A 434 17.11 29.76 -12.56
CA PHE A 434 17.44 30.50 -11.34
C PHE A 434 18.92 30.34 -10.96
N GLU A 435 19.51 31.37 -10.34
CA GLU A 435 20.93 31.37 -9.93
C GLU A 435 21.12 30.74 -8.54
N SER A 436 22.03 29.76 -8.40
CA SER A 436 22.33 29.09 -7.12
C SER A 436 23.82 28.82 -6.93
N ILE A 437 24.33 29.12 -5.73
CA ILE A 437 25.75 28.99 -5.34
C ILE A 437 26.04 27.59 -4.75
N TYR A 438 25.02 26.95 -4.18
CA TYR A 438 25.10 25.62 -3.57
C TYR A 438 23.87 24.82 -4.01
N PHE A 439 24.07 23.86 -4.90
CA PHE A 439 23.09 22.80 -5.10
C PHE A 439 23.36 21.72 -4.05
N ASN A 440 23.07 22.05 -2.78
CA ASN A 440 23.03 21.08 -1.70
C ASN A 440 21.58 21.04 -1.23
N GLN A 441 20.69 20.30 -1.90
CA GLN A 441 19.45 19.87 -1.25
C GLN A 441 19.05 18.48 -1.71
N GLU A 442 18.79 17.67 -0.69
CA GLU A 442 18.22 16.32 -0.70
C GLU A 442 16.79 16.35 -1.24
N PHE A 443 16.42 15.31 -2.00
CA PHE A 443 15.02 14.91 -2.17
C PHE A 443 14.41 14.72 -0.77
N LEU A 444 13.53 15.64 -0.36
CA LEU A 444 13.14 15.72 1.05
C LEU A 444 11.86 14.97 1.39
N PHE A 445 11.08 14.53 0.41
CA PHE A 445 9.97 13.61 0.67
C PHE A 445 9.39 13.08 -0.65
N VAL A 446 9.32 11.75 -0.77
CA VAL A 446 8.48 11.07 -1.76
C VAL A 446 7.56 10.15 -0.96
N LYS A 447 6.27 10.51 -0.88
CA LYS A 447 5.26 9.63 -0.31
C LYS A 447 4.62 8.88 -1.46
N GLU A 448 4.91 7.59 -1.55
CA GLU A 448 4.25 6.67 -2.47
C GLU A 448 3.02 6.10 -1.76
N GLU A 449 1.84 6.46 -2.26
CA GLU A 449 0.57 5.81 -1.94
C GLU A 449 0.14 5.01 -3.18
N GLU A 450 -0.68 3.96 -3.01
CA GLU A 450 -1.02 3.01 -4.10
C GLU A 450 -1.55 3.66 -5.40
N THR A 451 -2.06 4.90 -5.35
CA THR A 451 -2.59 5.63 -6.53
C THR A 451 -2.02 7.05 -6.72
N LYS A 452 -1.11 7.49 -5.86
CA LYS A 452 -0.59 8.86 -5.86
C LYS A 452 0.82 8.91 -5.30
N THR A 453 1.72 9.54 -6.05
CA THR A 453 3.04 9.91 -5.50
C THR A 453 3.11 11.40 -5.32
N HIS A 454 3.56 11.80 -4.14
CA HIS A 454 3.83 13.19 -3.80
C HIS A 454 5.33 13.38 -3.70
N ALA A 455 5.93 14.14 -4.61
CA ALA A 455 7.32 14.55 -4.48
C ALA A 455 7.39 16.03 -4.11
N VAL A 456 8.24 16.37 -3.15
CA VAL A 456 8.55 17.75 -2.82
C VAL A 456 10.01 18.00 -3.12
N MET A 457 10.27 18.93 -4.03
CA MET A 457 11.63 19.42 -4.24
C MET A 457 11.77 20.77 -3.58
N LYS A 458 12.75 20.85 -2.69
CA LYS A 458 13.17 22.09 -2.10
C LYS A 458 14.25 22.67 -3.01
N THR A 459 14.04 23.92 -3.43
CA THR A 459 15.15 24.76 -3.84
C THR A 459 15.52 25.64 -2.66
N ASN A 460 16.65 26.35 -2.74
CA ASN A 460 17.04 27.19 -1.62
C ASN A 460 15.99 28.27 -1.28
N GLY A 461 14.97 28.58 -2.11
CA GLY A 461 13.96 29.62 -1.84
C GLY A 461 12.49 29.22 -2.06
N ASP A 462 12.19 28.32 -3.00
CA ASP A 462 10.81 27.89 -3.31
C ASP A 462 10.63 26.39 -3.08
N ARG A 463 9.43 26.00 -2.65
CA ARG A 463 9.02 24.58 -2.65
C ARG A 463 8.18 24.31 -3.88
N PHE A 464 8.62 23.32 -4.64
CA PHE A 464 7.85 22.74 -5.73
C PHE A 464 7.21 21.45 -5.22
N TYR A 465 5.89 21.42 -5.25
CA TYR A 465 5.09 20.23 -4.98
C TYR A 465 4.73 19.60 -6.31
N PHE A 466 5.13 18.34 -6.49
CA PHE A 466 4.80 17.53 -7.65
C PHE A 466 3.81 16.45 -7.21
N ASP A 467 2.58 16.56 -7.70
CA ASP A 467 1.54 15.57 -7.49
C ASP A 467 1.43 14.71 -8.75
N PHE A 468 1.78 13.44 -8.63
CA PHE A 468 1.67 12.43 -9.68
C PHE A 468 0.42 11.60 -9.44
N ARG A 469 -0.48 11.54 -10.43
CA ARG A 469 -1.69 10.69 -10.41
C ARG A 469 -1.88 10.02 -11.75
N TYR A 470 -1.81 8.69 -11.77
CA TYR A 470 -1.94 7.82 -12.95
C TYR A 470 -1.00 8.21 -14.11
N ASP A 471 -1.35 9.24 -14.89
CA ASP A 471 -0.62 9.73 -16.05
C ASP A 471 -0.44 11.27 -16.09
N GLN A 472 -0.83 11.98 -15.03
CA GLN A 472 -0.75 13.44 -14.93
C GLN A 472 0.21 13.89 -13.84
N VAL A 473 0.94 14.98 -14.12
CA VAL A 473 1.73 15.70 -13.13
C VAL A 473 1.16 17.10 -12.91
N THR A 474 0.89 17.46 -11.66
CA THR A 474 0.54 18.83 -11.27
C THR A 474 1.68 19.43 -10.47
N VAL A 475 2.10 20.64 -10.82
CA VAL A 475 3.19 21.34 -10.13
C VAL A 475 2.68 22.60 -9.46
N THR A 476 2.90 22.70 -8.15
CA THR A 476 2.55 23.89 -7.34
C THR A 476 3.81 24.53 -6.77
N GLU A 477 4.00 25.82 -7.01
CA GLU A 477 5.10 26.61 -6.49
C GLU A 477 4.63 27.42 -5.26
N THR A 478 5.33 27.29 -4.14
CA THR A 478 5.03 28.04 -2.91
C THR A 478 6.14 29.06 -2.63
N PRO A 479 5.85 30.38 -2.59
CA PRO A 479 6.85 31.43 -2.40
C PRO A 479 7.56 31.36 -1.05
N ARG A 480 8.85 31.70 -1.03
CA ARG A 480 9.72 31.75 0.17
C ARG A 480 9.06 32.31 1.42
N SER A 481 8.48 33.50 1.36
CA SER A 481 7.86 34.16 2.52
C SER A 481 6.56 33.52 3.01
N SER A 482 6.08 32.46 2.36
CA SER A 482 4.96 31.62 2.79
C SER A 482 5.41 30.27 3.35
N LEU A 483 6.73 30.02 3.40
CA LEU A 483 7.33 28.79 3.93
C LEU A 483 7.73 28.99 5.39
N THR A 484 6.79 29.00 6.32
CA THR A 484 7.09 28.92 7.75
C THR A 484 6.79 27.52 8.28
N TYR A 485 7.63 27.00 9.19
CA TYR A 485 7.23 25.82 9.97
C TYR A 485 6.13 26.25 10.94
N SER A 486 5.12 25.39 11.14
CA SER A 486 4.01 25.66 12.05
C SER A 486 4.45 25.94 13.49
N GLU A 487 5.61 25.44 13.88
CA GLU A 487 6.18 25.52 15.22
C GLU A 487 7.38 26.48 15.30
N ALA A 488 7.79 27.10 14.20
CA ALA A 488 8.92 28.04 14.24
C ALA A 488 8.50 29.36 14.90
N GLU A 489 9.38 29.90 15.76
CA GLU A 489 9.22 31.23 16.30
C GLU A 489 9.38 32.25 15.15
N GLU A 490 8.32 33.02 14.89
CA GLU A 490 8.30 34.00 13.80
C GLU A 490 8.86 35.34 14.26
N VAL A 491 9.90 35.81 13.55
CA VAL A 491 10.50 37.12 13.80
C VAL A 491 10.43 38.00 12.58
N PHE A 492 9.96 39.22 12.80
CA PHE A 492 9.57 40.11 11.72
C PHE A 492 10.66 41.13 11.43
N PHE A 493 10.91 41.41 10.15
CA PHE A 493 11.87 42.43 9.71
C PHE A 493 11.30 43.29 8.57
N LYS A 494 11.90 44.47 8.35
CA LYS A 494 11.50 45.38 7.26
C LYS A 494 12.67 46.15 6.68
N VAL A 495 12.55 46.59 5.43
CA VAL A 495 13.44 47.61 4.85
C VAL A 495 12.92 48.99 5.26
N ASN A 496 13.75 49.76 5.99
CA ASN A 496 13.37 51.09 6.46
C ASN A 496 13.46 52.16 5.35
N GLU A 497 13.06 53.41 5.65
CA GLU A 497 13.06 54.51 4.67
C GLU A 497 14.46 54.86 4.12
N THR A 498 15.53 54.46 4.82
CA THR A 498 16.92 54.67 4.38
C THR A 498 17.47 53.50 3.57
N GLY A 499 16.68 52.45 3.35
CA GLY A 499 17.07 51.26 2.58
C GLY A 499 17.82 50.21 3.41
N GLU A 500 17.81 50.31 4.74
CA GLU A 500 18.48 49.36 5.62
C GLU A 500 17.48 48.30 6.12
N VAL A 501 17.92 47.04 6.17
CA VAL A 501 17.12 45.94 6.74
C VAL A 501 17.23 45.96 8.26
N VAL A 502 16.10 46.09 8.95
CA VAL A 502 16.03 46.20 10.41
C VAL A 502 14.98 45.25 11.00
N ALA A 503 15.20 44.80 12.24
CA ALA A 503 14.18 44.08 13.01
C ALA A 503 12.92 44.97 13.17
N ALA A 504 11.75 44.37 12.96
CA ALA A 504 10.49 45.07 13.16
C ALA A 504 10.16 45.18 14.66
N GLU A 505 10.47 44.14 15.42
CA GLU A 505 10.32 44.05 16.88
C GLU A 505 11.40 43.12 17.44
N GLY A 506 12.03 43.50 18.57
CA GLY A 506 12.96 42.66 19.33
C GLY A 506 14.26 42.27 18.59
N GLU A 507 15.42 42.63 19.13
CA GLU A 507 16.72 42.26 18.52
C GLU A 507 17.32 40.99 19.13
N VAL A 508 16.79 40.48 20.25
CA VAL A 508 17.29 39.29 20.94
C VAL A 508 16.17 38.26 21.09
N ILE A 509 16.43 37.05 20.59
CA ILE A 509 15.50 35.92 20.54
C ILE A 509 16.10 34.78 21.38
N ARG A 510 15.29 34.08 22.16
CA ARG A 510 15.72 32.99 23.04
C ARG A 510 14.95 31.73 22.68
N ILE A 511 15.66 30.67 22.33
CA ILE A 511 15.10 29.39 21.86
C ILE A 511 15.89 28.21 22.42
N GLU A 512 15.33 27.01 22.29
CA GLU A 512 15.91 25.74 22.73
C GLU A 512 16.74 25.08 21.63
N VAL A 513 17.57 24.10 22.01
CA VAL A 513 18.34 23.34 21.03
C VAL A 513 17.38 22.52 20.18
N GLY A 514 17.42 22.73 18.86
CA GLY A 514 16.52 22.08 17.92
C GLY A 514 15.36 22.95 17.47
N ASP A 515 15.11 24.09 18.12
CA ASP A 515 14.08 25.04 17.70
C ASP A 515 14.44 25.71 16.38
N SER A 516 13.40 26.19 15.70
CA SER A 516 13.51 26.91 14.43
C SER A 516 13.02 28.34 14.56
N VAL A 517 13.70 29.28 13.89
CA VAL A 517 13.28 30.69 13.80
C VAL A 517 13.01 31.04 12.35
N ALA A 518 11.80 31.56 12.09
CA ALA A 518 11.36 31.99 10.77
C ALA A 518 11.43 33.51 10.62
N PHE A 519 12.12 34.00 9.59
CA PHE A 519 12.25 35.42 9.27
C PHE A 519 11.14 35.86 8.32
N VAL A 520 10.24 36.71 8.82
CA VAL A 520 9.02 37.10 8.11
C VAL A 520 9.06 38.58 7.72
N PRO A 521 8.86 38.92 6.43
CA PRO A 521 8.75 40.32 5.99
C PRO A 521 7.52 41.01 6.62
N ALA A 522 7.72 42.13 7.29
CA ALA A 522 6.65 42.85 7.98
C ALA A 522 5.73 43.66 7.05
N ASP A 523 6.12 43.87 5.78
CA ASP A 523 5.31 44.58 4.79
C ASP A 523 5.49 44.03 3.37
N GLN A 524 4.57 44.42 2.47
CA GLN A 524 4.51 43.91 1.09
C GLN A 524 5.74 44.29 0.25
N HIS A 525 6.36 45.43 0.53
CA HIS A 525 7.54 45.87 -0.21
C HIS A 525 8.73 44.98 0.15
N THR A 526 8.98 44.79 1.44
CA THR A 526 9.98 43.89 2.00
C THR A 526 9.71 42.45 1.53
N LYS A 527 8.45 42.00 1.53
CA LYS A 527 8.05 40.66 1.05
C LYS A 527 8.50 40.43 -0.40
N THR A 528 8.25 41.40 -1.27
CA THR A 528 8.64 41.31 -2.68
C THR A 528 10.17 41.24 -2.85
N LEU A 529 10.91 42.03 -2.08
CA LEU A 529 12.38 42.01 -2.11
C LEU A 529 12.96 40.70 -1.56
N PHE A 530 12.33 40.15 -0.52
CA PHE A 530 12.73 38.90 0.11
C PHE A 530 12.43 37.67 -0.73
N ASP A 531 11.25 37.60 -1.35
CA ASP A 531 10.84 36.54 -2.28
C ASP A 531 11.72 36.54 -3.53
N ASN A 532 12.12 37.72 -4.03
CA ASN A 532 13.01 37.84 -5.19
C ASN A 532 14.50 37.64 -4.84
N GLY A 533 14.84 37.28 -3.60
CA GLY A 533 16.22 37.05 -3.14
C GLY A 533 17.12 38.29 -3.13
N THR A 534 16.51 39.49 -3.11
CA THR A 534 17.24 40.77 -2.96
C THR A 534 17.72 40.95 -1.53
N VAL A 535 16.90 40.57 -0.54
CA VAL A 535 17.30 40.51 0.88
C VAL A 535 17.83 39.10 1.19
N GLN A 536 19.04 39.03 1.76
CA GLN A 536 19.81 37.81 1.97
C GLN A 536 20.02 37.57 3.47
N SER A 537 20.14 36.31 3.90
CA SER A 537 20.38 35.94 5.30
C SER A 537 21.79 35.41 5.53
N PHE A 538 22.38 35.80 6.64
CA PHE A 538 23.69 35.35 7.10
C PHE A 538 23.60 35.02 8.58
N TYR A 539 24.16 33.89 9.02
CA TYR A 539 24.24 33.59 10.44
C TYR A 539 25.46 32.76 10.84
N GLY A 540 25.82 32.82 12.13
CA GLY A 540 26.92 32.02 12.69
C GLY A 540 27.05 32.14 14.21
N ASN A 541 27.73 31.16 14.82
CA ASN A 541 27.90 31.04 16.27
C ASN A 541 29.14 31.79 16.77
N THR A 542 29.05 32.37 17.97
CA THR A 542 30.11 33.11 18.71
C THR A 542 31.47 32.43 18.89
N THR A 543 31.59 31.10 18.72
CA THR A 543 32.91 30.43 18.76
C THR A 543 33.71 30.61 17.47
N ALA A 544 33.06 31.00 16.38
CA ALA A 544 33.70 31.38 15.14
C ALA A 544 34.32 32.77 15.30
N THR A 545 35.64 32.86 15.22
CA THR A 545 36.40 34.04 15.64
C THR A 545 36.46 35.14 14.56
N SER A 546 35.75 34.98 13.44
CA SER A 546 35.69 35.97 12.35
C SER A 546 34.36 35.95 11.57
N LEU A 547 33.91 37.11 11.05
CA LEU A 547 32.70 37.23 10.23
C LEU A 547 32.78 36.49 8.89
N SER A 548 33.98 36.11 8.43
CA SER A 548 34.15 35.23 7.27
C SER A 548 33.67 33.80 7.50
N ASP A 549 33.36 33.45 8.74
CA ASP A 549 32.81 32.16 9.14
C ASP A 549 31.26 32.18 9.17
N LEU A 550 30.61 33.31 8.85
CA LEU A 550 29.17 33.38 8.66
C LEU A 550 28.77 32.59 7.42
N PHE A 551 27.79 31.72 7.56
CA PHE A 551 27.25 30.98 6.43
C PHE A 551 26.30 31.89 5.64
N HIS A 552 26.60 32.06 4.35
CA HIS A 552 25.81 32.90 3.44
C HIS A 552 24.64 32.10 2.85
N PHE A 553 23.42 32.55 3.10
CA PHE A 553 22.22 31.93 2.58
C PHE A 553 21.33 32.98 1.90
N LYS A 554 21.34 32.97 0.56
CA LYS A 554 20.51 33.92 -0.20
C LYS A 554 19.01 33.65 -0.06
N TYR A 555 18.62 32.42 0.25
CA TYR A 555 17.24 31.97 0.05
C TYR A 555 16.60 31.24 1.26
N ILE A 556 17.30 31.03 2.37
CA ILE A 556 16.72 30.41 3.58
C ILE A 556 15.93 31.44 4.39
N ASN A 557 14.66 31.19 4.69
CA ASN A 557 13.85 32.02 5.59
C ASN A 557 13.58 31.39 6.96
N THR A 558 13.86 30.10 7.16
CA THR A 558 13.74 29.45 8.46
C THR A 558 15.01 28.71 8.81
N ILE A 559 15.53 28.93 10.01
CA ILE A 559 16.82 28.37 10.45
C ILE A 559 16.57 27.54 11.71
N ARG A 560 16.97 26.27 11.68
CA ARG A 560 17.00 25.40 12.86
C ARG A 560 18.33 25.56 13.58
N PHE A 561 18.32 25.55 14.90
CA PHE A 561 19.52 25.74 15.72
C PHE A 561 19.89 24.47 16.49
N PRO A 562 20.70 23.57 15.88
CA PRO A 562 20.98 22.24 16.43
C PRO A 562 22.02 22.22 17.56
N HIS A 563 22.65 23.34 17.88
CA HIS A 563 23.64 23.39 18.95
C HIS A 563 23.40 24.60 19.85
N ALA A 564 23.65 24.42 21.15
CA ALA A 564 23.63 25.52 22.09
C ALA A 564 24.70 26.56 21.77
N GLY A 565 24.39 27.84 21.99
CA GLY A 565 25.30 28.94 21.73
C GLY A 565 24.59 30.26 21.46
N ILE A 566 25.38 31.31 21.22
CA ILE A 566 24.85 32.61 20.79
C ILE A 566 25.14 32.75 19.30
N TYR A 567 24.10 33.05 18.55
CA TYR A 567 24.13 33.19 17.10
C TYR A 567 23.83 34.63 16.72
N TYR A 568 24.61 35.17 15.78
CA TYR A 568 24.34 36.45 15.16
C TYR A 568 23.69 36.23 13.80
N VAL A 569 22.60 36.93 13.53
CA VAL A 569 21.91 36.91 12.25
C VAL A 569 21.96 38.30 11.63
N VAL A 570 22.35 38.36 10.36
CA VAL A 570 22.36 39.57 9.55
C VAL A 570 21.45 39.34 8.35
N LEU A 571 20.49 40.23 8.14
CA LEU A 571 19.73 40.34 6.91
C LEU A 571 20.20 41.59 6.16
N ASP A 572 20.55 41.47 4.89
CA ASP A 572 21.10 42.59 4.10
C ASP A 572 20.74 42.49 2.60
N GLU A 573 20.73 43.64 1.90
CA GLU A 573 20.56 43.75 0.46
C GLU A 573 21.89 43.63 -0.32
N SER A 574 23.05 43.69 0.36
CA SER A 574 24.37 43.70 -0.28
C SER A 574 25.08 42.33 -0.32
N THR A 575 25.83 42.08 -1.39
CA THR A 575 26.64 40.85 -1.57
C THR A 575 28.07 40.96 -1.03
N ASP A 576 28.45 42.10 -0.44
CA ASP A 576 29.85 42.42 -0.12
C ASP A 576 30.02 42.58 1.41
N MET A 577 30.56 41.56 2.07
CA MET A 577 30.73 41.43 3.54
C MET A 577 31.71 42.43 4.19
N ALA A 578 31.95 43.60 3.57
CA ALA A 578 33.11 44.43 3.85
C ALA A 578 32.81 45.74 4.61
N SER A 579 32.13 45.68 5.77
CA SER A 579 32.41 46.57 6.93
C SER A 579 31.39 46.39 8.05
N ALA A 580 31.84 45.97 9.24
CA ALA A 580 31.18 46.05 10.56
C ALA A 580 29.70 46.52 10.59
N PHE A 581 28.76 45.58 10.52
CA PHE A 581 27.35 45.83 10.80
C PHE A 581 26.94 45.22 12.15
N GLU A 582 26.03 45.90 12.84
CA GLU A 582 25.31 45.35 13.99
C GLU A 582 24.38 44.21 13.50
N PRO A 583 24.24 43.11 14.26
CA PRO A 583 23.35 42.02 13.87
C PRO A 583 21.91 42.51 13.77
N THR A 584 21.17 42.05 12.75
CA THR A 584 19.72 42.29 12.64
C THR A 584 18.99 41.58 13.78
N PHE A 585 19.45 40.37 14.14
CA PHE A 585 18.96 39.62 15.30
C PHE A 585 20.11 38.88 16.01
N ILE A 586 19.97 38.70 17.32
CA ILE A 586 20.81 37.86 18.17
C ILE A 586 19.93 36.70 18.66
N ILE A 587 20.36 35.46 18.42
CA ILE A 587 19.63 34.27 18.86
C ILE A 587 20.45 33.57 19.94
N GLU A 588 19.91 33.52 21.16
CA GLU A 588 20.48 32.76 22.27
C GLU A 588 19.84 31.36 22.28
N VAL A 589 20.62 30.34 21.92
CA VAL A 589 20.21 28.94 21.90
C VAL A 589 20.71 28.29 23.19
N GLY A 590 19.79 28.05 24.12
CA GLY A 590 20.08 27.61 25.49
C GLY A 590 19.75 26.14 25.72
N ASP A 591 20.50 25.53 26.63
CA ASP A 591 20.46 24.11 27.02
C ASP A 591 19.07 23.63 27.44
N GLN A 592 18.50 22.76 26.62
CA GLN A 592 17.37 21.90 26.97
C GLN A 592 17.74 20.43 26.77
N THR A 593 19.01 20.05 26.95
CA THR A 593 19.32 18.65 27.33
C THR A 593 18.90 18.38 28.77
N ASN A 594 17.70 18.78 29.15
CA ASN A 594 17.05 18.13 30.26
C ASN A 594 16.53 16.78 29.79
N LEU A 595 17.29 15.95 29.05
CA LEU A 595 16.86 14.58 28.68
C LEU A 595 16.30 13.86 29.91
N GLU A 596 16.85 14.20 31.07
CA GLU A 596 16.37 13.82 32.38
C GLU A 596 14.87 14.10 32.60
N GLY A 597 14.15 13.05 32.97
CA GLY A 597 12.71 13.06 33.22
C GLY A 597 11.98 11.98 32.46
N GLU A 598 10.67 11.94 32.71
CA GLU A 598 9.75 10.99 32.08
C GLU A 598 9.28 11.50 30.73
N TRP A 599 9.35 10.62 29.74
CA TRP A 599 8.84 10.80 28.38
C TRP A 599 7.80 9.72 28.11
N THR A 600 6.78 10.06 27.34
CA THR A 600 5.67 9.14 27.15
C THR A 600 5.24 9.08 25.69
N ARG A 601 5.04 7.85 25.20
CA ARG A 601 4.42 7.57 23.91
C ARG A 601 2.91 7.45 24.13
N PRO A 602 2.10 8.39 23.61
CA PRO A 602 0.66 8.28 23.69
C PRO A 602 0.17 7.11 22.84
N GLY A 603 -0.90 6.47 23.28
CA GLY A 603 -1.55 5.37 22.58
C GLY A 603 -2.70 4.86 23.45
N GLU A 604 -3.86 4.67 22.84
CA GLU A 604 -5.07 4.23 23.57
C GLU A 604 -4.82 2.92 24.31
N HIS A 605 -4.00 2.03 23.73
CA HIS A 605 -3.68 0.72 24.30
C HIS A 605 -2.19 0.42 24.35
N THR A 606 -1.34 1.12 23.58
CA THR A 606 0.10 0.85 23.42
C THR A 606 0.98 1.90 24.12
N ARG A 607 0.72 2.17 25.41
CA ARG A 607 1.46 3.20 26.15
C ARG A 607 2.94 2.83 26.27
N GLY A 608 3.81 3.83 26.12
CA GLY A 608 5.23 3.72 26.46
C GLY A 608 5.60 4.81 27.45
N ILE A 609 6.41 4.47 28.45
CA ILE A 609 7.07 5.40 29.35
C ILE A 609 8.58 5.16 29.23
N LEU A 610 9.32 6.23 28.99
CA LEU A 610 10.78 6.27 28.94
C LEU A 610 11.23 7.25 30.01
N ASP A 611 11.79 6.76 31.11
CA ASP A 611 12.42 7.60 32.13
C ASP A 611 13.91 7.66 31.82
N ILE A 612 14.43 8.87 31.58
CA ILE A 612 15.87 9.10 31.40
C ILE A 612 16.39 9.79 32.65
N HIS A 613 17.56 9.38 33.13
CA HIS A 613 18.20 9.98 34.29
C HIS A 613 19.72 9.86 34.22
N GLN A 614 20.43 10.59 35.11
CA GLN A 614 21.90 10.58 35.16
C GLN A 614 22.55 10.95 33.82
N VAL A 615 22.06 12.03 33.20
CA VAL A 615 22.56 12.52 31.91
C VAL A 615 23.91 13.22 32.08
N ASP A 616 24.90 12.85 31.29
CA ASP A 616 26.17 13.56 31.14
C ASP A 616 26.50 13.82 29.66
N SER A 617 27.71 14.32 29.36
CA SER A 617 28.08 14.70 27.99
C SER A 617 28.35 13.53 27.04
N GLU A 618 28.47 12.30 27.56
CA GLU A 618 28.83 11.10 26.79
C GLU A 618 27.77 9.99 26.89
N SER A 619 26.88 10.02 27.87
CA SER A 619 25.88 8.97 28.12
C SER A 619 24.69 9.42 28.96
N PHE A 620 23.65 8.59 28.99
CA PHE A 620 22.56 8.66 29.97
C PHE A 620 22.06 7.26 30.35
N SER A 621 21.46 7.15 31.54
CA SER A 621 20.73 5.95 31.96
C SER A 621 19.25 6.07 31.59
N PHE A 622 18.60 4.97 31.24
CA PHE A 622 17.18 4.95 30.92
C PHE A 622 16.45 3.72 31.47
N GLU A 623 15.14 3.85 31.66
CA GLU A 623 14.20 2.79 31.98
C GLU A 623 12.97 2.89 31.07
N PHE A 624 12.65 1.83 30.33
CA PHE A 624 11.40 1.70 29.58
C PHE A 624 10.36 0.91 30.35
N HIS A 625 9.13 1.40 30.32
CA HIS A 625 7.92 0.66 30.66
C HIS A 625 6.94 0.78 29.50
N VAL A 626 6.70 -0.32 28.79
CA VAL A 626 5.73 -0.36 27.68
C VAL A 626 4.60 -1.31 28.02
N SER A 627 3.40 -1.00 27.54
CA SER A 627 2.24 -1.87 27.71
C SER A 627 1.42 -1.97 26.42
N ASN A 628 0.77 -3.11 26.26
CA ASN A 628 -0.34 -3.34 25.36
C ASN A 628 -1.41 -4.12 26.12
N GLY A 629 -2.28 -3.39 26.83
CA GLY A 629 -3.18 -3.99 27.84
C GLY A 629 -2.41 -4.70 28.96
N ALA A 630 -2.64 -6.01 29.15
CA ALA A 630 -1.93 -6.85 30.13
C ALA A 630 -0.46 -7.13 29.79
N ASN A 631 -0.11 -7.03 28.51
CA ASN A 631 1.22 -7.37 28.03
C ASN A 631 2.14 -6.20 28.33
N VAL A 632 3.14 -6.42 29.18
CA VAL A 632 4.09 -5.38 29.57
C VAL A 632 5.49 -5.71 29.05
N GLY A 633 6.29 -4.67 28.84
CA GLY A 633 7.71 -4.79 28.56
C GLY A 633 8.51 -3.85 29.44
N TYR A 634 9.70 -4.30 29.82
CA TYR A 634 10.63 -3.55 30.64
C TYR A 634 12.05 -3.72 30.11
N LEU A 635 12.74 -2.59 29.92
CA LEU A 635 14.12 -2.56 29.44
C LEU A 635 14.86 -1.37 30.04
N ASP A 636 15.98 -1.61 30.70
CA ASP A 636 16.84 -0.56 31.25
C ASP A 636 18.28 -0.68 30.74
N GLY A 637 19.00 0.43 30.78
CA GLY A 637 20.35 0.47 30.25
C GLY A 637 21.04 1.81 30.33
N ILE A 638 22.25 1.86 29.76
CA ILE A 638 23.02 3.09 29.59
C ILE A 638 23.25 3.29 28.09
N ALA A 639 22.64 4.33 27.53
CA ALA A 639 22.83 4.72 26.15
C ALA A 639 24.07 5.61 26.02
N GLN A 640 24.85 5.41 24.96
CA GLN A 640 26.03 6.22 24.66
C GLN A 640 25.66 7.32 23.66
N ILE A 641 25.89 8.57 24.02
CA ILE A 641 25.56 9.76 23.22
C ILE A 641 26.65 9.99 22.18
N ASN A 642 26.25 10.28 20.96
CA ASN A 642 27.16 10.67 19.89
C ASN A 642 26.47 11.69 18.96
N GLY A 643 26.54 12.97 19.31
CA GLY A 643 25.82 14.00 18.54
C GLY A 643 24.34 14.05 18.93
N ASP A 644 23.44 13.90 17.96
CA ASP A 644 21.98 13.91 18.11
C ASP A 644 21.36 12.52 18.29
N HIS A 645 22.17 11.45 18.25
CA HIS A 645 21.77 10.08 18.54
C HIS A 645 22.40 9.54 19.82
N ALA A 646 21.71 8.60 20.47
CA ALA A 646 22.28 7.74 21.48
C ALA A 646 21.96 6.28 21.19
N VAL A 647 22.89 5.37 21.52
CA VAL A 647 22.75 3.95 21.20
C VAL A 647 22.97 3.10 22.44
N TYR A 648 22.09 2.13 22.64
CA TYR A 648 22.23 1.04 23.58
C TYR A 648 22.29 -0.30 22.85
N VAL A 649 23.19 -1.18 23.27
CA VAL A 649 23.26 -2.56 22.79
C VAL A 649 23.59 -3.46 23.97
N ASP A 650 22.78 -4.48 24.22
CA ASP A 650 23.00 -5.44 25.30
C ASP A 650 23.82 -6.67 24.85
N GLN A 651 23.92 -7.69 25.73
CA GLN A 651 24.68 -8.91 25.45
C GLN A 651 23.93 -9.92 24.57
N GLU A 652 22.60 -9.82 24.50
CA GLU A 652 21.73 -10.71 23.72
C GLU A 652 21.47 -10.16 22.31
N GLY A 653 21.95 -8.94 22.02
CA GLY A 653 21.85 -8.28 20.72
C GLY A 653 20.67 -7.33 20.58
N CYS A 654 19.90 -7.08 21.66
CA CYS A 654 18.89 -6.04 21.66
C CYS A 654 19.57 -4.68 21.52
N ARG A 655 19.24 -3.97 20.45
CA ARG A 655 19.72 -2.63 20.15
C ARG A 655 18.58 -1.63 20.19
N ILE A 656 18.80 -0.52 20.91
CA ILE A 656 17.92 0.63 20.93
C ILE A 656 18.69 1.84 20.42
N ASP A 657 18.12 2.52 19.43
CA ASP A 657 18.63 3.79 18.91
C ASP A 657 17.66 4.91 19.32
N PHE A 658 18.18 5.94 19.98
CA PHE A 658 17.45 7.13 20.40
C PHE A 658 17.85 8.29 19.50
N SER A 659 16.88 8.91 18.84
CA SER A 659 17.07 10.06 17.96
C SER A 659 16.29 11.25 18.50
N LEU A 660 16.98 12.35 18.84
CA LEU A 660 16.32 13.55 19.35
C LEU A 660 15.68 14.35 18.19
N LEU A 661 14.35 14.47 18.19
CA LEU A 661 13.57 15.13 17.15
C LEU A 661 12.91 16.44 17.64
N GLY A 662 13.70 17.37 18.18
CA GLY A 662 13.15 18.61 18.73
C GLY A 662 12.53 18.38 20.11
N GLU A 663 11.21 18.40 20.22
CA GLU A 663 10.47 18.21 21.50
C GLU A 663 10.16 16.73 21.84
N SER A 664 10.57 15.79 20.99
CA SER A 664 10.33 14.36 21.15
C SER A 664 11.60 13.52 21.00
N ILE A 665 11.55 12.28 21.48
CA ILE A 665 12.58 11.26 21.27
C ILE A 665 11.97 10.16 20.41
N ASP A 666 12.50 9.98 19.22
CA ASP A 666 12.20 8.81 18.40
C ASP A 666 13.08 7.63 18.85
N VAL A 667 12.45 6.49 19.03
CA VAL A 667 13.09 5.27 19.50
C VAL A 667 12.94 4.21 18.43
N GLU A 668 14.05 3.65 17.97
CA GLU A 668 14.07 2.43 17.16
C GLU A 668 14.56 1.26 18.02
N SER A 669 14.01 0.07 17.79
CA SER A 669 14.40 -1.15 18.51
C SER A 669 14.58 -2.32 17.57
N SER A 670 15.64 -3.12 17.76
CA SER A 670 15.85 -4.34 16.97
C SER A 670 14.88 -5.47 17.35
N GLN A 671 14.78 -6.50 16.51
CA GLN A 671 13.86 -7.62 16.72
C GLN A 671 14.20 -8.41 18.00
N GLU A 672 15.47 -8.48 18.37
CA GLU A 672 15.96 -9.13 19.59
C GLU A 672 15.34 -8.49 20.84
N CYS A 673 14.98 -7.21 20.80
CA CYS A 673 14.35 -6.52 21.92
C CYS A 673 12.94 -7.04 22.25
N LEU A 674 12.29 -7.79 21.35
CA LEU A 674 10.98 -8.41 21.60
C LEU A 674 11.01 -9.39 22.80
N MET A 675 12.16 -9.95 23.16
CA MET A 675 12.27 -10.82 24.33
C MET A 675 12.03 -10.08 25.67
N TYR A 676 12.11 -8.76 25.68
CA TYR A 676 11.90 -7.89 26.85
C TYR A 676 10.47 -7.33 26.92
N ALA A 677 9.59 -7.67 25.97
CA ALA A 677 8.21 -7.18 25.92
C ALA A 677 7.20 -8.31 25.68
N GLY A 678 6.04 -8.21 26.32
CA GLY A 678 4.90 -9.10 26.07
C GLY A 678 4.32 -8.90 24.66
N LEU A 679 3.47 -9.84 24.22
CA LEU A 679 2.92 -9.86 22.86
C LEU A 679 2.23 -8.53 22.50
N GLY A 680 2.71 -7.87 21.45
CA GLY A 680 2.18 -6.60 20.96
C GLY A 680 2.59 -5.35 21.76
N ALA A 681 3.39 -5.48 22.83
CA ALA A 681 4.07 -4.37 23.47
C ALA A 681 5.44 -4.16 22.80
N TYR A 682 5.84 -2.91 22.60
CA TYR A 682 7.06 -2.57 21.87
C TYR A 682 7.65 -1.25 22.35
N PHE A 683 8.98 -1.13 22.24
CA PHE A 683 9.75 0.03 22.69
C PHE A 683 9.83 1.15 21.65
N PHE A 684 9.75 0.82 20.36
CA PHE A 684 9.93 1.79 19.28
C PHE A 684 8.80 2.82 19.16
N GLY A 685 9.07 3.96 18.53
CA GLY A 685 8.14 5.06 18.29
C GLY A 685 8.53 6.33 19.04
N GLU A 686 7.68 7.34 18.91
CA GLU A 686 7.99 8.71 19.35
C GLU A 686 7.47 9.00 20.77
N TYR A 687 8.35 9.49 21.64
CA TYR A 687 8.06 9.80 23.05
C TYR A 687 8.12 11.31 23.28
N PHE A 688 7.12 11.86 23.97
CA PHE A 688 6.95 13.29 24.22
C PHE A 688 7.03 13.62 25.70
N ARG A 689 7.47 14.85 26.03
CA ARG A 689 7.33 15.39 27.39
C ARG A 689 5.92 15.92 27.62
N ASN A 690 5.32 15.59 28.76
CA ASN A 690 4.01 16.11 29.18
C ASN A 690 2.97 16.08 28.04
N PRO A 691 2.75 14.96 27.33
CA PRO A 691 1.73 14.94 26.29
C PRO A 691 0.41 15.35 26.92
N VAL A 692 -0.34 16.18 26.20
CA VAL A 692 -1.75 16.38 26.49
C VAL A 692 -2.38 15.00 26.30
N GLU A 693 -2.74 14.33 27.41
CA GLU A 693 -3.54 13.12 27.33
C GLU A 693 -4.75 13.46 26.47
N ALA A 694 -4.86 12.80 25.31
CA ALA A 694 -6.09 12.86 24.54
C ALA A 694 -7.18 12.41 25.52
N THR A 695 -8.11 13.30 25.85
CA THR A 695 -9.24 12.96 26.71
C THR A 695 -10.19 12.12 25.87
N THR A 696 -9.83 10.86 25.67
CA THR A 696 -10.69 9.92 24.96
C THR A 696 -11.98 9.80 25.75
N ASN A 697 -13.10 10.17 25.12
CA ASN A 697 -14.43 10.07 25.72
C ASN A 697 -15.15 8.82 25.19
N LEU A 698 -16.30 8.47 25.78
CA LEU A 698 -17.02 7.26 25.39
C LEU A 698 -17.69 7.38 24.01
N VAL A 699 -17.78 8.58 23.41
CA VAL A 699 -18.21 8.75 22.01
C VAL A 699 -17.09 8.32 21.06
N GLU A 700 -15.86 8.76 21.32
CA GLU A 700 -14.68 8.41 20.52
C GLU A 700 -14.37 6.91 20.58
N LEU A 701 -14.67 6.27 21.72
CA LEU A 701 -14.58 4.81 21.88
C LEU A 701 -15.74 4.03 21.23
N GLY A 702 -16.70 4.72 20.60
CA GLY A 702 -17.87 4.09 19.97
C GLY A 702 -18.87 3.48 20.96
N VAL A 703 -18.78 3.83 22.25
CA VAL A 703 -19.71 3.37 23.29
C VAL A 703 -21.04 4.14 23.22
N PHE A 704 -20.98 5.45 22.97
CA PHE A 704 -22.15 6.29 22.76
C PHE A 704 -22.21 6.87 21.35
N PRO A 705 -23.41 6.98 20.75
CA PRO A 705 -23.57 7.53 19.41
C PRO A 705 -23.59 9.07 19.39
N SER A 706 -23.56 9.75 20.55
CA SER A 706 -23.63 11.21 20.63
C SER A 706 -23.00 11.77 21.90
N GLU A 707 -22.45 12.98 21.81
CA GLU A 707 -21.93 13.74 22.96
C GLU A 707 -23.00 14.07 24.00
N GLU A 708 -24.29 14.13 23.61
CA GLU A 708 -25.39 14.40 24.55
C GLU A 708 -25.59 13.22 25.52
N LEU A 709 -25.59 11.99 25.00
CA LEU A 709 -25.66 10.78 25.84
C LEU A 709 -24.42 10.64 26.72
N ASP A 710 -23.24 10.94 26.18
CA ASP A 710 -22.00 10.92 26.94
C ASP A 710 -22.01 11.92 28.11
N ALA A 711 -22.47 13.15 27.86
CA ALA A 711 -22.60 14.16 28.91
C ALA A 711 -23.63 13.79 30.00
N LEU A 712 -24.74 13.14 29.61
CA LEU A 712 -25.74 12.61 30.56
C LEU A 712 -25.14 11.48 31.40
N PHE A 713 -24.40 10.57 30.77
CA PHE A 713 -23.72 9.47 31.46
C PHE A 713 -22.63 9.98 32.41
N MET A 714 -21.78 10.89 31.96
CA MET A 714 -20.77 11.57 32.77
C MET A 714 -21.40 12.26 33.99
N SER A 715 -22.58 12.87 33.82
CA SER A 715 -23.33 13.47 34.92
C SER A 715 -23.87 12.44 35.93
N LEU A 716 -24.19 11.21 35.47
CA LEU A 716 -24.65 10.12 36.33
C LEU A 716 -23.49 9.52 37.14
N VAL A 717 -22.37 9.19 36.50
CA VAL A 717 -21.28 8.42 37.13
C VAL A 717 -20.22 9.31 37.80
N GLY A 718 -20.15 10.59 37.45
CA GLY A 718 -19.28 11.57 38.12
C GLY A 718 -17.81 11.19 38.09
N GLU A 719 -17.20 11.06 39.28
CA GLU A 719 -15.77 10.71 39.43
C GLU A 719 -15.43 9.32 38.87
N ASP A 720 -16.42 8.42 38.76
CA ASP A 720 -16.23 7.08 38.21
C ASP A 720 -16.24 7.07 36.66
N TYR A 721 -16.47 8.20 35.97
CA TYR A 721 -16.50 8.27 34.50
C TYR A 721 -15.19 7.78 33.88
N GLN A 722 -14.05 8.25 34.40
CA GLN A 722 -12.74 7.88 33.88
C GLN A 722 -12.49 6.37 34.00
N LEU A 723 -13.05 5.73 35.03
CA LEU A 723 -12.95 4.29 35.19
C LEU A 723 -13.65 3.55 34.04
N TYR A 724 -14.79 4.03 33.55
CA TYR A 724 -15.44 3.42 32.37
C TYR A 724 -14.57 3.56 31.11
N VAL A 725 -13.99 4.75 30.88
CA VAL A 725 -13.07 4.98 29.76
C VAL A 725 -11.88 4.00 29.81
N GLU A 726 -11.26 3.85 30.98
CA GLU A 726 -10.12 2.93 31.21
C GLU A 726 -10.47 1.44 31.04
N ARG A 727 -11.75 1.06 31.10
CA ARG A 727 -12.18 -0.34 30.92
C ARG A 727 -12.74 -0.63 29.53
N MET A 728 -13.04 0.40 28.73
CA MET A 728 -13.63 0.29 27.41
C MET A 728 -12.57 0.36 26.30
N HIS A 729 -11.48 -0.41 26.44
CA HIS A 729 -10.41 -0.46 25.42
C HIS A 729 -10.82 -1.29 24.21
N LEU A 730 -11.33 -2.50 24.45
CA LEU A 730 -12.03 -3.29 23.43
C LEU A 730 -13.51 -3.11 23.68
N VAL A 731 -14.19 -2.42 22.77
CA VAL A 731 -15.63 -2.15 22.86
C VAL A 731 -16.38 -3.18 22.02
N TYR A 732 -17.33 -3.84 22.66
CA TYR A 732 -18.25 -4.79 22.07
C TYR A 732 -19.63 -4.13 22.03
N PRO A 733 -19.95 -3.37 20.96
CA PRO A 733 -21.30 -2.90 20.74
C PRO A 733 -22.24 -4.09 20.49
N ASP A 734 -23.55 -3.89 20.70
CA ASP A 734 -24.60 -4.88 20.43
C ASP A 734 -24.63 -6.12 21.36
N GLY A 735 -24.35 -5.92 22.65
CA GLY A 735 -24.55 -6.97 23.65
C GLY A 735 -26.02 -7.45 23.73
N GLU A 736 -26.22 -8.73 24.05
CA GLU A 736 -27.56 -9.29 24.24
C GLU A 736 -28.24 -8.64 25.46
N ASN A 737 -29.44 -8.07 25.26
CA ASN A 737 -30.26 -7.56 26.35
C ASN A 737 -31.20 -8.67 26.85
N LEU A 738 -30.93 -9.19 28.05
CA LEU A 738 -31.71 -10.25 28.71
C LEU A 738 -32.92 -9.69 29.48
N ASP A 739 -33.04 -8.37 29.61
CA ASP A 739 -34.09 -7.72 30.37
C ASP A 739 -35.35 -7.44 29.53
N ASN A 740 -36.48 -7.21 30.21
CA ASN A 740 -37.78 -6.99 29.55
C ASN A 740 -38.03 -5.51 29.13
N PHE A 741 -36.98 -4.68 29.14
CA PHE A 741 -37.04 -3.28 28.73
C PHE A 741 -36.06 -3.02 27.57
N ASN A 742 -36.35 -2.00 26.76
CA ASN A 742 -35.51 -1.69 25.61
C ASN A 742 -34.26 -0.93 26.06
N ALA A 743 -33.08 -1.46 25.74
CA ALA A 743 -31.80 -0.82 25.99
C ALA A 743 -30.76 -1.37 25.02
N THR A 744 -29.88 -0.49 24.53
CA THR A 744 -28.63 -0.82 23.87
C THR A 744 -27.64 -1.29 24.94
N VAL A 745 -26.93 -2.38 24.69
CA VAL A 745 -25.93 -2.92 25.61
C VAL A 745 -24.56 -2.80 24.96
N VAL A 746 -23.65 -2.12 25.64
CA VAL A 746 -22.25 -2.01 25.23
C VAL A 746 -21.39 -2.52 26.37
N SER A 747 -20.52 -3.47 26.09
CA SER A 747 -19.55 -3.96 27.07
C SER A 747 -18.14 -3.77 26.56
N GLY A 748 -17.17 -3.78 27.46
CA GLY A 748 -15.78 -3.68 27.06
C GLY A 748 -14.83 -4.17 28.12
N GLY A 749 -13.60 -4.38 27.68
CA GLY A 749 -12.51 -4.81 28.54
C GLY A 749 -11.15 -4.41 28.02
N VAL A 750 -10.15 -4.49 28.91
CA VAL A 750 -8.75 -4.29 28.53
C VAL A 750 -8.16 -5.59 28.01
N ARG A 751 -7.52 -5.53 26.83
CA ARG A 751 -6.88 -6.69 26.19
C ARG A 751 -5.98 -7.44 27.18
N GLY A 752 -6.27 -8.73 27.39
CA GLY A 752 -5.53 -9.61 28.31
C GLY A 752 -5.85 -9.44 29.80
N LEU A 753 -6.71 -8.49 30.19
CA LEU A 753 -7.16 -8.26 31.58
C LEU A 753 -8.69 -8.45 31.74
N PHE A 754 -9.31 -9.21 30.83
CA PHE A 754 -10.68 -9.67 31.02
C PHE A 754 -10.83 -10.34 32.40
N THR A 755 -11.96 -10.10 33.06
CA THR A 755 -12.29 -10.43 34.46
C THR A 755 -11.61 -9.61 35.55
N LEU A 756 -10.71 -8.68 35.20
CA LEU A 756 -10.07 -7.72 36.11
C LEU A 756 -10.36 -6.27 35.70
N MET A 757 -10.44 -6.03 34.40
CA MET A 757 -10.64 -4.72 33.79
C MET A 757 -11.76 -4.75 32.75
N GLU A 758 -13.00 -4.66 33.23
CA GLU A 758 -14.20 -4.68 32.39
C GLU A 758 -15.26 -3.67 32.85
N ALA A 759 -16.08 -3.23 31.88
CA ALA A 759 -17.28 -2.45 32.12
C ALA A 759 -18.42 -2.90 31.19
N ILE A 760 -19.64 -2.59 31.60
CA ILE A 760 -20.87 -2.74 30.81
C ILE A 760 -21.74 -1.50 31.03
N ILE A 761 -22.30 -0.97 29.95
CA ILE A 761 -23.19 0.17 29.93
C ILE A 761 -24.41 -0.23 29.11
N MET A 762 -25.58 -0.19 29.73
CA MET A 762 -26.87 -0.29 29.07
C MET A 762 -27.52 1.09 29.05
N TYR A 763 -28.09 1.49 27.92
CA TYR A 763 -28.81 2.76 27.81
C TYR A 763 -29.97 2.71 26.81
N ASP A 764 -30.98 3.56 27.01
CA ASP A 764 -32.06 3.76 26.04
C ASP A 764 -31.95 5.13 25.34
N ASP A 765 -32.80 5.34 24.32
CA ASP A 765 -32.85 6.60 23.56
C ASP A 765 -33.32 7.81 24.40
N GLU A 766 -33.87 7.57 25.60
CA GLU A 766 -34.34 8.61 26.53
C GLU A 766 -33.27 8.99 27.57
N GLY A 767 -32.08 8.37 27.51
CA GLY A 767 -30.98 8.61 28.44
C GLY A 767 -31.20 7.96 29.82
N GLN A 768 -31.97 6.88 29.89
CA GLN A 768 -31.93 5.97 31.04
C GLN A 768 -30.69 5.08 30.93
N PHE A 769 -29.99 4.88 32.03
CA PHE A 769 -28.75 4.12 32.09
C PHE A 769 -28.81 3.05 33.16
N TRP A 770 -28.22 1.89 32.86
CA TRP A 770 -27.84 0.86 33.81
C TRP A 770 -26.41 0.46 33.49
N SER A 771 -25.46 0.78 34.35
CA SER A 771 -24.05 0.52 34.05
C SER A 771 -23.35 -0.12 35.24
N ALA A 772 -22.37 -0.94 34.93
CA ALA A 772 -21.50 -1.54 35.93
C ALA A 772 -20.05 -1.52 35.45
N VAL A 773 -19.14 -1.27 36.38
CA VAL A 773 -17.71 -1.29 36.11
C VAL A 773 -17.01 -2.04 37.23
N LEU A 774 -16.07 -2.90 36.87
CA LEU A 774 -15.27 -3.63 37.83
C LEU A 774 -14.18 -2.69 38.40
N ALA A 775 -14.09 -2.58 39.72
CA ALA A 775 -13.09 -1.78 40.43
C ALA A 775 -12.38 -2.63 41.50
N GLU A 776 -11.33 -2.09 42.14
CA GLU A 776 -10.60 -2.81 43.21
C GLU A 776 -11.52 -3.20 44.38
N GLU A 777 -12.46 -2.33 44.77
CA GLU A 777 -13.39 -2.61 45.86
C GLU A 777 -14.57 -3.53 45.49
N GLY A 778 -14.80 -3.81 44.21
CA GLY A 778 -15.92 -4.62 43.73
C GLY A 778 -16.54 -4.10 42.42
N VAL A 779 -17.76 -4.54 42.11
CA VAL A 779 -18.52 -4.07 40.95
C VAL A 779 -19.29 -2.82 41.35
N ILE A 780 -18.87 -1.67 40.82
CA ILE A 780 -19.59 -0.41 41.02
C ILE A 780 -20.73 -0.36 40.02
N TYR A 781 -21.94 -0.08 40.50
CA TYR A 781 -23.15 -0.03 39.68
C TYR A 781 -23.82 1.33 39.80
N HIS A 782 -24.15 1.91 38.65
CA HIS A 782 -24.86 3.17 38.50
C HIS A 782 -26.14 3.00 37.69
N THR A 783 -27.19 3.71 38.09
CA THR A 783 -28.42 3.84 37.31
C THR A 783 -29.22 5.08 37.70
N ASN A 784 -29.81 5.73 36.70
CA ASN A 784 -30.82 6.77 36.91
C ASN A 784 -32.26 6.20 36.87
N ASP A 785 -32.44 4.89 36.64
CA ASP A 785 -33.73 4.23 36.75
C ASP A 785 -34.05 3.88 38.22
N LEU A 786 -35.06 4.56 38.77
CA LEU A 786 -35.57 4.37 40.13
C LEU A 786 -35.97 2.92 40.43
N ALA A 787 -36.39 2.14 39.44
CA ALA A 787 -36.74 0.73 39.63
C ALA A 787 -35.52 -0.16 39.91
N TYR A 788 -34.31 0.28 39.55
CA TYR A 788 -33.07 -0.50 39.65
C TYR A 788 -32.03 0.09 40.62
N GLN A 789 -32.33 1.14 41.38
CA GLN A 789 -31.39 1.78 42.33
C GLN A 789 -30.87 0.88 43.48
N GLY A 790 -31.30 -0.38 43.58
CA GLY A 790 -30.79 -1.35 44.55
C GLY A 790 -30.82 -2.80 44.05
N GLN A 791 -30.96 -3.00 42.75
CA GLN A 791 -30.97 -4.31 42.11
C GLN A 791 -30.36 -4.20 40.71
N LEU A 792 -29.65 -5.24 40.30
CA LEU A 792 -29.04 -5.29 38.98
C LEU A 792 -30.04 -5.84 37.94
N PRO A 793 -30.05 -5.30 36.72
CA PRO A 793 -30.64 -5.95 35.55
C PRO A 793 -30.12 -7.38 35.36
N GLU A 794 -30.91 -8.22 34.69
CA GLU A 794 -30.52 -9.60 34.39
C GLU A 794 -29.26 -9.63 33.52
N THR A 795 -29.16 -8.73 32.55
CA THR A 795 -28.00 -8.56 31.66
C THR A 795 -26.72 -8.27 32.46
N ILE A 796 -26.75 -7.32 33.41
CA ILE A 796 -25.58 -6.99 34.25
C ILE A 796 -25.27 -8.12 35.26
N ASN A 797 -26.29 -8.85 35.72
CA ASN A 797 -26.09 -10.02 36.56
C ASN A 797 -25.40 -11.18 35.82
N GLU A 798 -25.71 -11.36 34.54
CA GLU A 798 -25.08 -12.35 33.67
C GLU A 798 -23.63 -11.95 33.37
N TRP A 799 -23.40 -10.71 32.95
CA TRP A 799 -22.06 -10.14 32.75
C TRP A 799 -21.14 -10.33 33.96
N ARG A 800 -21.62 -9.99 35.18
CA ARG A 800 -20.82 -10.14 36.41
C ARG A 800 -20.64 -11.60 36.85
N GLY A 801 -21.30 -12.56 36.21
CA GLY A 801 -21.21 -13.98 36.56
C GLY A 801 -19.77 -14.50 36.55
N ARG A 802 -18.92 -13.90 35.72
CA ARG A 802 -17.47 -14.21 35.60
C ARG A 802 -16.64 -13.78 36.81
N PHE A 803 -17.15 -12.89 37.65
CA PHE A 803 -16.52 -12.40 38.89
C PHE A 803 -17.54 -12.30 40.03
N SER A 804 -18.28 -13.39 40.25
CA SER A 804 -19.41 -13.47 41.20
C SER A 804 -19.05 -13.18 42.67
N ASP A 805 -17.78 -13.31 43.03
CA ASP A 805 -17.27 -13.09 44.39
C ASP A 805 -17.05 -11.59 44.71
N ALA A 806 -17.01 -10.72 43.69
CA ALA A 806 -16.87 -9.29 43.87
C ALA A 806 -18.17 -8.69 44.45
N PRO A 807 -18.11 -7.89 45.53
CA PRO A 807 -19.30 -7.25 46.09
C PRO A 807 -19.84 -6.19 45.12
N VAL A 808 -21.16 -6.03 45.08
CA VAL A 808 -21.82 -4.99 44.28
C VAL A 808 -22.01 -3.74 45.12
N ILE A 809 -21.56 -2.61 44.61
CA ILE A 809 -21.59 -1.30 45.26
C ILE A 809 -22.48 -0.38 44.45
N HIS A 810 -23.68 -0.10 44.95
CA HIS A 810 -24.61 0.82 44.30
C HIS A 810 -24.19 2.27 44.60
N ARG A 811 -23.83 3.02 43.56
CA ARG A 811 -23.55 4.46 43.59
C ARG A 811 -24.52 5.11 42.61
N ASN A 812 -25.51 5.85 43.10
CA ASN A 812 -26.52 6.53 42.27
C ASN A 812 -26.69 7.97 42.72
#